data_AF-A0A960D613-F1
#
_entry.id   AF-A0A960D613-F1
#
_cell.length_a   1.000
_cell.length_b   1.000
_cell.length_c   1.000
_cell.angle_alpha   90.00
_cell.angle_beta   90.00
_cell.angle_gamma   90.00
#
_symmetry.space_group_name_H-M   'P 1'
#
loop_
_entity.id
_entity.type
_entity.pdbx_description
1 polymer ?
#
loop_
_entity_poly.entity_id
_entity_poly.type
_entity_poly.pdbx_seq_one_letter_code
_entity_poly.pdbx_strand_id
1 'polypeptide(L)'
;MAQYDHFEGHTLAVRGDRLCLVQSRWWDDSGNTAANLHLGELDEDGRLSRLLYFDGDDFASAYQELDARYYAGEGAAYADPGRTQSAFVAAVDHLDAEAARQVCRPEFRWLSPTSALVDPVRTIDEVIFWFRDRAGQVDSLRNWTSAITWMSPEVAVNAGEARGISRDGAGYTWSGLYVSVFRDGLFESIRGFEPDDEEAAFVYAESLVKQRGSRLAVANAATRALEQAFAALTAKDASVVASLFSAAIVYEDRRPLAGALESGADYLNELVPALLSQYHRFESRVLAVRGDRLCLGWSRWSDESGNETTNLHVTELGADGRIARLIFFVEDDFWAAYRELESRYFAGEGAPYAVSGRAAADWVIAISNGDLEGVRRASHPDFRWYATPASFKAAERTVDDMFRWWQERGRQVSTQRHWVPALVWLSPNCAVSRGEIAAVGPDGEQYDWNLIIVTECRAGLVLAAREFDDEDSAFAYAESVVTPKSSRLSLMNGPSRMAYRVLAALRGGDLDTIVEAYADNYVHADHRRLSGEPVTDRDSMRDAWGRIVRLYNRFEIDIIAARGERLHLLRHRWSDDSGNQSIALILNETDDSERIVFQDRFDEDDFAAAYAELERRYYAGEGATYAEEGLPLADNVHAENHGDLDRAFRIFSTPGLRIESRSRSVFPTRTAAELRRSVEELGAMLTSYRVWGPAVCWLSTNWVMARHEREGVGRNGEEFSWSRLYVGETHGGRFTSLCEFDVDDEEAAFAYAEERIRAAASRLPLSNSASRVVDRGFDAMRANDATAALELRSKTLVYDDRRRISGALIGSIDDLGAGLAVLLTQYQQFENRTLAVRGDRLCLAWSRWQDDTGNEAIHLHVIELGEDGLIGYEGRFDEDDFEAAYTELERRYYAGEGAPYAAEGSVLIQIVLAENRGDLDGAFGVYLRPGLQIENRSRSVFPTRTAAELRRSVEELGAMVTSYRVWSPACRWLSHNWVVARHEREAIGSNGETLRWSRLYAGEIRGGMFASLCEFDVDDEESAFAYAEDRMRAQRGRLALRNRASERLFRLMAALKNRDFDAGGAAYSDQVVHES
;
A
#
# COMPACT_ATOMS: atom_id res chain seq x y z
N MET A 1 -3.12 42.96 33.71
CA MET A 1 -2.82 43.19 32.27
C MET A 1 -3.49 44.44 31.69
N ALA A 2 -4.64 44.92 32.19
CA ALA A 2 -5.33 46.13 31.70
C ALA A 2 -4.57 47.48 31.84
N GLN A 3 -3.35 47.47 32.38
CA GLN A 3 -2.50 48.64 32.62
C GLN A 3 -1.37 48.78 31.58
N TYR A 4 -1.22 47.82 30.65
CA TYR A 4 -0.17 47.81 29.63
C TYR A 4 -0.76 48.06 28.24
N ASP A 5 -0.15 48.96 27.47
CA ASP A 5 -0.61 49.34 26.13
C ASP A 5 0.07 48.53 25.02
N HIS A 6 1.21 47.91 25.34
CA HIS A 6 2.02 47.15 24.41
C HIS A 6 2.24 45.71 24.86
N PHE A 7 2.36 44.82 23.88
CA PHE A 7 2.51 43.39 24.06
C PHE A 7 3.41 42.83 22.95
N GLU A 8 4.33 41.97 23.36
CA GLU A 8 5.16 41.14 22.49
C GLU A 8 5.18 39.73 23.07
N GLY A 9 5.08 38.71 22.21
CA GLY A 9 5.08 37.33 22.64
C GLY A 9 5.87 36.44 21.70
N HIS A 10 6.61 35.50 22.28
CA HIS A 10 7.50 34.59 21.57
C HIS A 10 7.29 33.16 22.08
N THR A 11 7.08 32.20 21.18
CA THR A 11 7.10 30.78 21.56
C THR A 11 8.53 30.37 21.88
N LEU A 12 8.76 29.84 23.07
CA LEU A 12 10.07 29.33 23.49
C LEU A 12 10.20 27.83 23.21
N ALA A 13 9.12 27.08 23.40
CA ALA A 13 9.09 25.65 23.12
C ALA A 13 7.68 25.14 22.80
N VAL A 14 7.59 24.05 22.04
CA VAL A 14 6.36 23.31 21.75
C VAL A 14 6.58 21.82 21.98
N ARG A 15 5.50 21.10 22.31
CA ARG A 15 5.46 19.64 22.36
C ARG A 15 4.19 19.16 21.68
N GLY A 16 4.36 18.38 20.61
CA GLY A 16 3.24 17.94 19.78
C GLY A 16 2.36 19.10 19.30
N ASP A 17 1.08 18.81 19.08
CA ASP A 17 0.12 19.82 18.63
C ASP A 17 -0.57 20.58 19.78
N ARG A 18 -0.55 20.02 20.99
CA ARG A 18 -1.43 20.45 22.10
C ARG A 18 -0.75 21.27 23.19
N LEU A 19 0.58 21.32 23.24
CA LEU A 19 1.31 21.99 24.32
C LEU A 19 2.28 23.06 23.79
N CYS A 20 2.33 24.21 24.43
CA CYS A 20 3.30 25.26 24.13
C CYS A 20 3.76 26.01 25.39
N LEU A 21 4.98 26.54 25.33
CA LEU A 21 5.55 27.47 26.30
C LEU A 21 5.85 28.79 25.59
N VAL A 22 5.20 29.87 26.03
CA VAL A 22 5.30 31.21 25.42
C VAL A 22 5.82 32.21 26.45
N GLN A 23 6.84 32.98 26.06
CA GLN A 23 7.23 34.18 26.79
C GLN A 23 6.42 35.36 26.31
N SER A 24 5.89 36.14 27.25
CA SER A 24 5.22 37.40 26.98
C SER A 24 5.97 38.55 27.64
N ARG A 25 6.03 39.69 26.96
CA ARG A 25 6.47 40.96 27.51
C ARG A 25 5.36 41.99 27.32
N TRP A 26 4.97 42.62 28.40
CA TRP A 26 3.98 43.68 28.45
C TRP A 26 4.67 44.97 28.89
N TRP A 27 4.32 46.10 28.29
CA TRP A 27 4.81 47.40 28.75
C TRP A 27 3.82 48.53 28.47
N ASP A 28 3.97 49.64 29.19
CA ASP A 28 3.21 50.87 28.99
C ASP A 28 4.12 52.03 28.58
N ASP A 29 3.51 53.12 28.13
CA ASP A 29 4.23 54.35 27.74
C ASP A 29 4.86 55.08 28.95
N SER A 30 4.53 54.67 30.17
CA SER A 30 5.10 55.18 31.42
C SER A 30 6.37 54.45 31.85
N GLY A 31 6.79 53.42 31.12
CA GLY A 31 8.01 52.65 31.35
C GLY A 31 7.84 51.44 32.27
N ASN A 32 6.62 51.09 32.69
CA ASN A 32 6.39 49.85 33.43
C ASN A 32 6.48 48.66 32.49
N THR A 33 7.21 47.61 32.87
CA THR A 33 7.35 46.36 32.10
C THR A 33 6.98 45.16 32.96
N ALA A 34 6.39 44.13 32.36
CA ALA A 34 6.20 42.81 32.97
C ALA A 34 6.56 41.72 31.96
N ALA A 35 7.34 40.73 32.39
CA ALA A 35 7.65 39.55 31.59
C ALA A 35 7.09 38.31 32.31
N ASN A 36 6.38 37.45 31.58
CA ASN A 36 5.80 36.23 32.14
C ASN A 36 5.97 35.07 31.16
N LEU A 37 6.04 33.86 31.68
CA LEU A 37 6.00 32.61 30.93
C LEU A 37 4.61 31.98 31.05
N HIS A 38 4.09 31.46 29.94
CA HIS A 38 2.77 30.85 29.84
C HIS A 38 2.89 29.45 29.26
N LEU A 39 2.37 28.45 29.98
CA LEU A 39 2.22 27.10 29.45
C LEU A 39 0.74 26.88 29.08
N GLY A 40 0.48 26.70 27.79
CA GLY A 40 -0.86 26.44 27.27
C GLY A 40 -1.05 24.98 26.87
N GLU A 41 -2.17 24.38 27.26
CA GLU A 41 -2.58 23.03 26.89
C GLU A 41 -3.96 23.05 26.21
N LEU A 42 -4.12 22.32 25.11
CA LEU A 42 -5.40 22.17 24.40
C LEU A 42 -6.11 20.85 24.74
N ASP A 43 -7.45 20.86 24.71
CA ASP A 43 -8.29 19.66 24.64
C ASP A 43 -8.36 19.06 23.22
N GLU A 44 -9.12 17.97 23.06
CA GLU A 44 -9.32 17.28 21.77
C GLU A 44 -10.02 18.16 20.73
N ASP A 45 -10.88 19.09 21.17
CA ASP A 45 -11.60 20.05 20.32
C ASP A 45 -10.74 21.27 19.93
N GLY A 46 -9.51 21.36 20.46
CA GLY A 46 -8.57 22.46 20.17
C GLY A 46 -8.91 23.77 20.87
N ARG A 47 -9.53 23.70 22.05
CA ARG A 47 -9.74 24.80 23.00
C ARG A 47 -8.74 24.71 24.15
N LEU A 48 -8.42 25.84 24.78
CA LEU A 48 -7.52 25.86 25.93
C LEU A 48 -8.18 25.13 27.11
N SER A 49 -7.62 23.99 27.50
CA SER A 49 -8.01 23.22 28.68
C SER A 49 -7.27 23.70 29.92
N ARG A 50 -6.03 24.17 29.76
CA ARG A 50 -5.20 24.69 30.85
C ARG A 50 -4.31 25.84 30.39
N LEU A 51 -4.07 26.77 31.30
CA LEU A 51 -3.14 27.86 31.14
C LEU A 51 -2.44 28.15 32.48
N LEU A 52 -1.15 27.84 32.55
CA LEU A 52 -0.30 28.04 33.73
C LEU A 52 0.57 29.28 33.57
N TYR A 53 0.80 29.98 34.67
CA TYR A 53 1.61 31.20 34.73
C TYR A 53 2.87 30.97 35.53
N PHE A 54 4.00 31.44 35.03
CA PHE A 54 5.28 31.44 35.74
C PHE A 54 5.94 32.83 35.63
N ASP A 55 6.79 33.16 36.60
CA ASP A 55 7.62 34.37 36.53
C ASP A 55 8.55 34.30 35.30
N GLY A 56 8.89 35.45 34.74
CA GLY A 56 9.72 35.56 33.55
C GLY A 56 11.15 35.01 33.72
N ASP A 57 11.63 34.84 34.96
CA ASP A 57 12.93 34.25 35.29
C ASP A 57 12.88 32.75 35.62
N ASP A 58 11.70 32.18 35.91
CA ASP A 58 11.50 30.76 36.27
C ASP A 58 11.29 29.84 35.04
N PHE A 59 12.20 29.97 34.06
CA PHE A 59 12.15 29.16 32.85
C PHE A 59 12.30 27.65 33.13
N ALA A 60 13.14 27.28 34.10
CA ALA A 60 13.43 25.87 34.38
C ALA A 60 12.18 25.11 34.83
N SER A 61 11.38 25.68 35.73
CA SER A 61 10.14 25.05 36.22
C SER A 61 9.09 24.99 35.11
N ALA A 62 8.91 26.09 34.36
CA ALA A 62 7.95 26.13 33.25
C ALA A 62 8.28 25.11 32.14
N TYR A 63 9.56 24.94 31.84
CA TYR A 63 10.04 23.97 30.85
C TYR A 63 9.93 22.52 31.34
N GLN A 64 10.22 22.24 32.62
CA GLN A 64 10.03 20.92 33.20
C GLN A 64 8.55 20.50 33.23
N GLU A 65 7.64 21.43 33.55
CA GLU A 65 6.19 21.17 33.53
C GLU A 65 5.69 20.89 32.10
N LEU A 66 6.24 21.58 31.08
CA LEU A 66 5.93 21.31 29.67
C LEU A 66 6.28 19.86 29.28
N ASP A 67 7.50 19.42 29.60
CA ASP A 67 7.95 18.06 29.29
C ASP A 67 7.15 17.01 30.09
N ALA A 68 6.93 17.25 31.39
CA ALA A 68 6.17 16.33 32.25
C ALA A 68 4.75 16.09 31.73
N ARG A 69 4.07 17.15 31.29
CA ARG A 69 2.72 17.05 30.70
C ARG A 69 2.72 16.33 29.36
N TYR A 70 3.70 16.64 28.50
CA TYR A 70 3.80 15.98 27.22
C TYR A 70 3.97 14.47 27.38
N TYR A 71 4.89 14.02 28.23
CA TYR A 71 5.15 12.60 28.48
C TYR A 71 4.09 11.90 29.34
N ALA A 72 3.19 12.64 29.99
CA ALA A 72 1.99 12.07 30.62
C ALA A 72 0.79 11.96 29.65
N GLY A 73 0.79 12.74 28.57
CA GLY A 73 -0.29 12.85 27.58
C GLY A 73 0.13 12.39 26.19
N GLU A 74 0.18 13.33 25.24
CA GLU A 74 0.43 13.07 23.80
C GLU A 74 1.71 12.26 23.52
N GLY A 75 2.74 12.42 24.36
CA GLY A 75 4.03 11.74 24.25
C GLY A 75 4.18 10.50 25.14
N ALA A 76 3.11 9.95 25.71
CA ALA A 76 3.19 8.86 26.70
C ALA A 76 3.97 7.63 26.22
N ALA A 77 3.89 7.29 24.92
CA ALA A 77 4.65 6.18 24.33
C ALA A 77 6.18 6.38 24.38
N TYR A 78 6.65 7.61 24.59
CA TYR A 78 8.06 8.00 24.59
C TYR A 78 8.54 8.47 25.97
N ALA A 79 7.77 8.23 27.04
CA ALA A 79 8.06 8.79 28.35
C ALA A 79 9.41 8.35 28.93
N ASP A 80 9.83 7.10 28.71
CA ASP A 80 11.09 6.57 29.21
C ASP A 80 12.32 7.24 28.57
N PRO A 81 12.51 7.20 27.23
CA PRO A 81 13.59 7.92 26.56
C PRO A 81 13.41 9.44 26.66
N GLY A 82 12.18 9.92 26.80
CA GLY A 82 11.84 11.32 27.03
C GLY A 82 12.38 11.90 28.32
N ARG A 83 12.29 11.16 29.43
CA ARG A 83 12.91 11.57 30.70
C ARG A 83 14.43 11.65 30.59
N THR A 84 15.06 10.73 29.87
CA THR A 84 16.50 10.77 29.58
C THR A 84 16.86 12.00 28.75
N GLN A 85 16.08 12.33 27.71
CA GLN A 85 16.26 13.54 26.91
C GLN A 85 16.20 14.81 27.78
N SER A 86 15.17 14.96 28.62
CA SER A 86 15.04 16.13 29.50
C SER A 86 16.19 16.21 30.51
N ALA A 87 16.62 15.08 31.08
CA ALA A 87 17.76 15.03 32.00
C ALA A 87 19.09 15.39 31.31
N PHE A 88 19.30 14.96 30.06
CA PHE A 88 20.46 15.34 29.26
C PHE A 88 20.50 16.84 28.98
N VAL A 89 19.37 17.44 28.57
CA VAL A 89 19.28 18.88 28.34
C VAL A 89 19.60 19.65 29.61
N ALA A 90 19.07 19.23 30.77
CA ALA A 90 19.38 19.84 32.06
C ALA A 90 20.87 19.71 32.42
N ALA A 91 21.48 18.55 32.19
CA ALA A 91 22.91 18.34 32.43
C ALA A 91 23.78 19.24 31.54
N VAL A 92 23.41 19.44 30.27
CA VAL A 92 24.09 20.35 29.34
C VAL A 92 23.89 21.82 29.75
N ASP A 93 22.67 22.22 30.14
CA ASP A 93 22.38 23.58 30.62
C ASP A 93 23.18 23.93 31.88
N HIS A 94 23.30 22.98 32.81
CA HIS A 94 24.09 23.13 34.05
C HIS A 94 25.59 22.84 33.88
N LEU A 95 26.03 22.43 32.69
CA LEU A 95 27.42 22.05 32.40
C LEU A 95 27.94 20.94 33.33
N ASP A 96 27.07 20.00 33.70
CA ASP A 96 27.33 18.88 34.62
C ASP A 96 27.72 17.61 33.84
N ALA A 97 29.02 17.31 33.84
CA ALA A 97 29.56 16.14 33.16
C ALA A 97 29.20 14.81 33.86
N GLU A 98 28.98 14.80 35.17
CA GLU A 98 28.64 13.58 35.90
C GLU A 98 27.20 13.18 35.61
N ALA A 99 26.27 14.13 35.68
CA ALA A 99 24.88 13.92 35.29
C ALA A 99 24.76 13.48 33.83
N ALA A 100 25.51 14.12 32.92
CA ALA A 100 25.51 13.75 31.50
C ALA A 100 26.03 12.32 31.25
N ARG A 101 27.05 11.84 31.99
CA ARG A 101 27.52 10.45 31.87
C ARG A 101 26.47 9.41 32.29
N GLN A 102 25.62 9.72 33.27
CA GLN A 102 24.61 8.77 33.76
C GLN A 102 23.50 8.50 32.73
N VAL A 103 23.27 9.44 31.81
CA VAL A 103 22.25 9.35 30.76
C VAL A 103 22.82 8.93 29.40
N CYS A 104 24.14 8.74 29.29
CA CYS A 104 24.84 8.33 28.07
C CYS A 104 25.44 6.92 28.22
N ARG A 105 25.49 6.18 27.10
CA ARG A 105 26.24 4.92 27.01
C ARG A 105 27.75 5.18 27.12
N PRO A 106 28.56 4.24 27.63
CA PRO A 106 30.02 4.37 27.65
C PRO A 106 30.62 4.63 26.25
N GLU A 107 29.99 4.08 25.22
CA GLU A 107 30.39 4.21 23.83
C GLU A 107 29.84 5.47 23.14
N PHE A 108 29.20 6.39 23.87
CA PHE A 108 28.49 7.54 23.31
C PHE A 108 29.34 8.36 22.32
N ARG A 109 28.71 8.79 21.22
CA ARG A 109 29.32 9.63 20.19
C ARG A 109 28.44 10.82 19.82
N TRP A 110 28.99 12.03 19.93
CA TRP A 110 28.41 13.25 19.36
C TRP A 110 29.08 13.57 18.02
N LEU A 111 28.31 13.53 16.94
CA LEU A 111 28.76 13.81 15.58
C LEU A 111 28.46 15.28 15.22
N SER A 112 29.48 16.04 14.88
CA SER A 112 29.32 17.44 14.45
C SER A 112 28.80 17.52 13.00
N PRO A 113 28.12 18.62 12.60
CA PRO A 113 27.80 18.88 11.20
C PRO A 113 29.06 18.88 10.33
N THR A 114 28.94 18.44 9.08
CA THR A 114 30.07 18.26 8.13
C THR A 114 30.80 19.57 7.80
N SER A 115 30.16 20.72 8.01
CA SER A 115 30.67 22.10 7.86
C SER A 115 31.56 22.56 9.03
N ALA A 116 31.54 21.86 10.16
CA ALA A 116 32.28 22.28 11.35
C ALA A 116 33.79 22.08 11.14
N LEU A 117 34.57 23.16 11.25
CA LEU A 117 36.04 23.17 11.18
C LEU A 117 36.73 22.53 12.41
N VAL A 118 36.11 21.52 13.04
CA VAL A 118 36.49 20.94 14.34
C VAL A 118 36.36 19.42 14.30
N ASP A 119 36.94 18.71 15.28
CA ASP A 119 36.90 17.24 15.36
C ASP A 119 35.50 16.66 15.09
N PRO A 120 35.36 15.67 14.19
CA PRO A 120 34.08 15.21 13.68
C PRO A 120 33.26 14.42 14.72
N VAL A 121 33.91 13.88 15.75
CA VAL A 121 33.30 13.01 16.76
C VAL A 121 33.80 13.39 18.16
N ARG A 122 32.89 13.60 19.12
CA ARG A 122 33.20 13.88 20.53
C ARG A 122 32.58 12.87 21.48
N THR A 123 33.26 12.60 22.58
CA THR A 123 32.71 11.98 23.79
C THR A 123 31.85 12.99 24.57
N ILE A 124 31.06 12.52 25.53
CA ILE A 124 30.22 13.41 26.34
C ILE A 124 31.05 14.43 27.15
N ASP A 125 32.22 14.03 27.64
CA ASP A 125 33.11 14.91 28.40
C ASP A 125 33.66 16.05 27.54
N GLU A 126 34.00 15.76 26.29
CA GLU A 126 34.46 16.75 25.32
C GLU A 126 33.33 17.72 24.92
N VAL A 127 32.09 17.24 24.83
CA VAL A 127 30.92 18.10 24.58
C VAL A 127 30.70 19.07 25.75
N ILE A 128 30.72 18.60 27.00
CA ILE A 128 30.55 19.48 28.17
C ILE A 128 31.72 20.45 28.31
N PHE A 129 32.96 20.01 28.05
CA PHE A 129 34.11 20.91 28.03
C PHE A 129 33.94 22.03 26.98
N TRP A 130 33.48 21.69 25.79
CA TRP A 130 33.21 22.65 24.72
C TRP A 130 32.11 23.65 25.10
N PHE A 131 31.02 23.21 25.73
CA PHE A 131 30.00 24.13 26.23
C PHE A 131 30.51 25.03 27.37
N ARG A 132 31.39 24.54 28.25
CA ARG A 132 32.04 25.36 29.29
C ARG A 132 32.91 26.47 28.71
N ASP A 133 33.66 26.16 27.66
CA ASP A 133 34.47 27.18 26.97
C ASP A 133 33.59 28.30 26.40
N ARG A 134 32.48 27.96 25.75
CA ARG A 134 31.50 28.95 25.26
C ARG A 134 30.83 29.73 26.38
N ALA A 135 30.44 29.06 27.46
CA ALA A 135 29.86 29.71 28.63
C ALA A 135 30.82 30.73 29.25
N GLY A 136 32.14 30.51 29.19
CA GLY A 136 33.16 31.46 29.66
C GLY A 136 33.26 32.76 28.84
N GLN A 137 32.66 32.80 27.63
CA GLN A 137 32.67 33.96 26.74
C GLN A 137 31.48 34.91 26.98
N VAL A 138 30.49 34.47 27.77
CA VAL A 138 29.27 35.21 28.10
C VAL A 138 29.06 35.23 29.62
N ASP A 139 28.24 36.16 30.13
CA ASP A 139 27.89 36.23 31.57
C ASP A 139 26.75 35.27 31.96
N SER A 140 25.91 34.89 30.99
CA SER A 140 24.95 33.80 31.14
C SER A 140 24.80 33.06 29.82
N LEU A 141 24.63 31.74 29.90
CA LEU A 141 24.32 30.86 28.79
C LEU A 141 23.21 29.91 29.24
N ARG A 142 22.17 29.75 28.40
CA ARG A 142 21.08 28.80 28.62
C ARG A 142 20.87 27.95 27.37
N ASN A 143 20.66 26.66 27.54
CA ASN A 143 20.40 25.69 26.46
C ASN A 143 19.08 24.97 26.72
N TRP A 144 18.25 24.78 25.69
CA TRP A 144 17.01 24.01 25.80
C TRP A 144 16.60 23.39 24.45
N THR A 145 15.66 22.45 24.47
CA THR A 145 15.05 21.88 23.27
C THR A 145 13.72 22.58 22.97
N SER A 146 13.67 23.34 21.89
CA SER A 146 12.50 24.15 21.53
C SER A 146 11.40 23.31 20.86
N ALA A 147 11.75 22.30 20.07
CA ALA A 147 10.82 21.32 19.52
C ALA A 147 11.44 19.93 19.48
N ILE A 148 10.63 18.89 19.65
CA ILE A 148 11.05 17.49 19.54
C ILE A 148 9.96 16.68 18.86
N THR A 149 10.37 15.83 17.92
CA THR A 149 9.53 14.87 17.21
C THR A 149 10.15 13.49 17.37
N TRP A 150 9.40 12.57 17.99
CA TRP A 150 9.78 11.17 18.14
C TRP A 150 9.43 10.40 16.87
N MET A 151 10.41 9.68 16.32
CA MET A 151 10.23 8.81 15.14
C MET A 151 9.99 7.35 15.57
N SER A 152 10.64 6.95 16.66
CA SER A 152 10.40 5.72 17.43
C SER A 152 10.86 5.96 18.88
N PRO A 153 10.63 5.05 19.85
CA PRO A 153 11.22 5.16 21.19
C PRO A 153 12.75 5.27 21.20
N GLU A 154 13.42 4.85 20.12
CA GLU A 154 14.87 4.84 19.98
C GLU A 154 15.42 6.02 19.18
N VAL A 155 14.59 6.78 18.47
CA VAL A 155 15.05 7.85 17.56
C VAL A 155 14.17 9.09 17.70
N ALA A 156 14.79 10.22 17.99
CA ALA A 156 14.12 11.52 18.04
C ALA A 156 14.87 12.57 17.22
N VAL A 157 14.12 13.45 16.56
CA VAL A 157 14.65 14.67 15.91
C VAL A 157 14.26 15.86 16.79
N ASN A 158 15.21 16.70 17.14
CA ASN A 158 14.95 17.86 17.98
C ASN A 158 15.66 19.13 17.50
N ALA A 159 15.02 20.27 17.75
CA ALA A 159 15.60 21.59 17.60
C ALA A 159 16.12 22.07 18.95
N GLY A 160 17.42 22.30 19.06
CA GLY A 160 18.08 22.85 20.23
C GLY A 160 18.32 24.35 20.06
N GLU A 161 18.09 25.10 21.14
CA GLU A 161 18.33 26.53 21.22
C GLU A 161 19.33 26.82 22.34
N ALA A 162 20.20 27.79 22.10
CA ALA A 162 21.09 28.35 23.11
C ALA A 162 21.00 29.87 23.09
N ARG A 163 20.91 30.50 24.27
CA ARG A 163 20.89 31.95 24.43
C ARG A 163 21.99 32.39 25.38
N GLY A 164 22.83 33.31 24.93
CA GLY A 164 23.92 33.92 25.71
C GLY A 164 23.69 35.41 25.94
N ILE A 165 24.15 35.94 27.07
CA ILE A 165 24.20 37.39 27.33
C ILE A 165 25.64 37.76 27.74
N SER A 166 26.28 38.68 27.03
CA SER A 166 27.65 39.14 27.33
C SER A 166 27.69 40.18 28.47
N ARG A 167 28.92 40.51 28.93
CA ARG A 167 29.21 41.48 30.01
C ARG A 167 28.68 42.90 29.79
N ASP A 168 28.55 43.30 28.53
CA ASP A 168 28.00 44.59 28.12
C ASP A 168 26.47 44.54 27.89
N GLY A 169 25.85 43.39 28.14
CA GLY A 169 24.40 43.18 28.01
C GLY A 169 23.93 42.80 26.60
N ALA A 170 24.84 42.51 25.65
CA ALA A 170 24.45 42.07 24.31
C ALA A 170 23.94 40.61 24.33
N GLY A 171 22.83 40.35 23.64
CA GLY A 171 22.22 39.03 23.54
C GLY A 171 22.66 38.28 22.29
N TYR A 172 22.92 36.98 22.43
CA TYR A 172 23.28 36.06 21.35
C TYR A 172 22.33 34.85 21.37
N THR A 173 21.98 34.36 20.19
CA THR A 173 21.13 33.16 20.02
C THR A 173 21.76 32.23 19.01
N TRP A 174 21.74 30.93 19.32
CA TRP A 174 22.18 29.86 18.44
C TRP A 174 21.12 28.78 18.40
N SER A 175 20.86 28.27 17.20
CA SER A 175 19.92 27.17 16.99
C SER A 175 20.65 26.03 16.28
N GLY A 176 20.21 24.80 16.50
CA GLY A 176 20.76 23.62 15.84
C GLY A 176 19.74 22.49 15.77
N LEU A 177 19.90 21.62 14.78
CA LEU A 177 19.07 20.42 14.64
C LEU A 177 19.87 19.20 15.06
N TYR A 178 19.22 18.28 15.79
CA TYR A 178 19.87 17.10 16.34
C TYR A 178 19.02 15.85 16.14
N VAL A 179 19.65 14.79 15.63
CA VAL A 179 19.07 13.45 15.62
C VAL A 179 19.71 12.66 16.75
N SER A 180 18.88 12.22 17.70
CA SER A 180 19.28 11.52 18.91
C SER A 180 18.88 10.05 18.83
N VAL A 181 19.82 9.16 19.16
CA VAL A 181 19.62 7.72 19.16
C VAL A 181 19.73 7.17 20.57
N PHE A 182 18.75 6.38 20.97
CA PHE A 182 18.66 5.76 22.28
C PHE A 182 18.82 4.24 22.19
N ARG A 183 19.41 3.66 23.24
CA ARG A 183 19.51 2.21 23.45
C ARG A 183 19.32 1.93 24.94
N ASP A 184 18.40 1.04 25.26
CA ASP A 184 18.02 0.72 26.65
C ASP A 184 17.67 1.98 27.48
N GLY A 185 17.03 2.96 26.84
CA GLY A 185 16.64 4.23 27.46
C GLY A 185 17.78 5.24 27.68
N LEU A 186 19.02 4.95 27.25
CA LEU A 186 20.19 5.84 27.36
C LEU A 186 20.64 6.35 25.99
N PHE A 187 21.30 7.52 25.93
CA PHE A 187 21.86 8.06 24.70
C PHE A 187 23.00 7.19 24.17
N GLU A 188 22.85 6.70 22.95
CA GLU A 188 23.89 6.01 22.19
C GLU A 188 24.68 6.99 21.31
N SER A 189 23.98 7.89 20.61
CA SER A 189 24.64 8.90 19.79
C SER A 189 23.74 10.11 19.55
N ILE A 190 24.37 11.24 19.23
CA ILE A 190 23.69 12.45 18.78
C ILE A 190 24.41 12.94 17.52
N ARG A 191 23.67 13.29 16.47
CA ARG A 191 24.20 13.90 15.26
C ARG A 191 23.61 15.29 15.04
N GLY A 192 24.48 16.29 14.91
CA GLY A 192 24.09 17.66 14.58
C GLY A 192 23.93 17.89 13.08
N PHE A 193 22.98 18.75 12.72
CA PHE A 193 22.68 19.26 11.39
C PHE A 193 22.59 20.79 11.41
N GLU A 194 22.73 21.43 10.25
CA GLU A 194 22.51 22.87 10.13
C GLU A 194 21.02 23.22 10.35
N PRO A 195 20.70 24.42 10.88
CA PRO A 195 19.31 24.82 11.15
C PRO A 195 18.38 24.79 9.94
N ASP A 196 18.92 25.00 8.72
CA ASP A 196 18.16 25.03 7.47
C ASP A 196 18.01 23.61 6.85
N ASP A 197 18.68 22.59 7.39
CA ASP A 197 18.71 21.21 6.87
C ASP A 197 17.68 20.28 7.57
N GLU A 198 16.49 20.79 7.88
CA GLU A 198 15.42 20.04 8.57
C GLU A 198 15.08 18.72 7.85
N GLU A 199 14.89 18.77 6.54
CA GLU A 199 14.56 17.58 5.75
C GLU A 199 15.68 16.53 5.79
N ALA A 200 16.95 16.95 5.74
CA ALA A 200 18.07 16.02 5.80
C ALA A 200 18.18 15.34 7.17
N ALA A 201 17.85 16.04 8.25
CA ALA A 201 17.79 15.47 9.60
C ALA A 201 16.68 14.42 9.70
N PHE A 202 15.50 14.69 9.15
CA PHE A 202 14.39 13.72 9.13
C PHE A 202 14.69 12.51 8.26
N VAL A 203 15.23 12.68 7.06
CA VAL A 203 15.66 11.56 6.18
C VAL A 203 16.69 10.68 6.89
N TYR A 204 17.65 11.29 7.60
CA TYR A 204 18.62 10.51 8.40
C TYR A 204 17.94 9.75 9.54
N ALA A 205 17.03 10.39 10.28
CA ALA A 205 16.30 9.74 11.36
C ALA A 205 15.42 8.58 10.88
N GLU A 206 14.73 8.75 9.75
CA GLU A 206 13.94 7.71 9.09
C GLU A 206 14.82 6.52 8.68
N SER A 207 16.02 6.78 8.16
CA SER A 207 16.98 5.72 7.83
C SER A 207 17.40 4.90 9.06
N LEU A 208 17.55 5.54 10.23
CA LEU A 208 17.92 4.86 11.48
C LEU A 208 16.77 4.00 12.03
N VAL A 209 15.53 4.52 11.98
CA VAL A 209 14.34 3.75 12.37
C VAL A 209 14.20 2.51 11.48
N LYS A 210 14.35 2.68 10.16
CA LYS A 210 14.28 1.57 9.20
C LYS A 210 15.36 0.51 9.47
N GLN A 211 16.60 0.93 9.75
CA GLN A 211 17.68 0.01 10.08
C GLN A 211 17.40 -0.78 11.37
N ARG A 212 16.80 -0.15 12.39
CA ARG A 212 16.47 -0.79 13.66
C ARG A 212 15.24 -1.70 13.59
N GLY A 213 14.26 -1.35 12.75
CA GLY A 213 13.07 -2.15 12.51
C GLY A 213 13.26 -3.28 11.49
N SER A 214 14.44 -3.38 10.87
CA SER A 214 14.71 -4.38 9.82
C SER A 214 14.60 -5.81 10.38
N ARG A 215 13.69 -6.59 9.81
CA ARG A 215 13.55 -8.04 9.98
C ARG A 215 14.69 -8.80 9.29
N LEU A 216 15.40 -8.15 8.37
CA LEU A 216 16.59 -8.66 7.66
C LEU A 216 17.91 -8.11 8.23
N ALA A 217 17.92 -7.64 9.47
CA ALA A 217 19.14 -7.22 10.15
C ALA A 217 20.13 -8.40 10.26
N VAL A 218 21.42 -8.14 9.97
CA VAL A 218 22.50 -9.13 10.11
C VAL A 218 22.98 -9.14 11.57
N ALA A 219 22.03 -9.32 12.49
CA ALA A 219 22.25 -9.29 13.93
C ALA A 219 21.26 -10.24 14.62
N ASN A 220 21.75 -11.07 15.55
CA ASN A 220 20.94 -11.99 16.34
C ASN A 220 21.58 -12.24 17.72
N ALA A 221 21.10 -13.23 18.48
CA ALA A 221 21.70 -13.53 19.78
C ALA A 221 23.16 -14.01 19.66
N ALA A 222 23.48 -14.79 18.64
CA ALA A 222 24.85 -15.25 18.38
C ALA A 222 25.81 -14.10 18.08
N THR A 223 25.38 -13.10 17.30
CA THR A 223 26.22 -11.92 17.03
C THR A 223 26.49 -11.11 18.29
N ARG A 224 25.51 -10.95 19.17
CA ARG A 224 25.70 -10.25 20.46
C ARG A 224 26.70 -10.97 21.37
N ALA A 225 26.64 -12.30 21.45
CA ALA A 225 27.62 -13.08 22.20
C ALA A 225 29.03 -12.96 21.61
N LEU A 226 29.13 -12.93 20.27
CA LEU A 226 30.39 -12.73 19.56
C LEU A 226 30.97 -11.33 19.82
N GLU A 227 30.15 -10.29 19.73
CA GLU A 227 30.55 -8.90 20.02
C GLU A 227 31.04 -8.75 21.46
N GLN A 228 30.35 -9.36 22.43
CA GLN A 228 30.79 -9.40 23.83
C GLN A 228 32.14 -10.11 23.98
N ALA A 229 32.35 -11.22 23.27
CA ALA A 229 33.61 -11.96 23.30
C ALA A 229 34.75 -11.11 22.74
N PHE A 230 34.56 -10.44 21.60
CA PHE A 230 35.58 -9.57 21.00
C PHE A 230 35.84 -8.31 21.83
N ALA A 231 34.82 -7.69 22.43
CA ALA A 231 35.01 -6.59 23.36
C ALA A 231 35.85 -7.00 24.58
N ALA A 232 35.59 -8.19 25.14
CA ALA A 232 36.36 -8.74 26.24
C ALA A 232 37.81 -9.10 25.83
N LEU A 233 38.03 -9.59 24.60
CA LEU A 233 39.37 -9.79 24.05
C LEU A 233 40.14 -8.47 23.93
N THR A 234 39.51 -7.40 23.43
CA THR A 234 40.09 -6.06 23.35
C THR A 234 40.41 -5.49 24.74
N ALA A 235 39.54 -5.73 25.73
CA ALA A 235 39.77 -5.35 27.13
C ALA A 235 40.80 -6.24 27.86
N LYS A 236 41.30 -7.30 27.21
CA LYS A 236 42.20 -8.32 27.78
C LYS A 236 41.62 -9.03 29.02
N ASP A 237 40.30 -9.18 29.08
CA ASP A 237 39.60 -9.86 30.17
C ASP A 237 39.30 -11.32 29.82
N ALA A 238 40.27 -12.20 30.10
CA ALA A 238 40.14 -13.63 29.85
C ALA A 238 38.99 -14.29 30.65
N SER A 239 38.63 -13.75 31.82
CA SER A 239 37.56 -14.31 32.65
C SER A 239 36.19 -14.06 32.02
N VAL A 240 35.97 -12.85 31.48
CA VAL A 240 34.73 -12.52 30.77
C VAL A 240 34.63 -13.36 29.49
N VAL A 241 35.71 -13.49 28.71
CA VAL A 241 35.73 -14.36 27.52
C VAL A 241 35.35 -15.81 27.86
N ALA A 242 35.95 -16.39 28.91
CA ALA A 242 35.65 -17.75 29.34
C ALA A 242 34.18 -17.94 29.77
N SER A 243 33.57 -16.92 30.38
CA SER A 243 32.18 -16.99 30.87
C SER A 243 31.11 -17.05 29.77
N LEU A 244 31.47 -16.65 28.54
CA LEU A 244 30.58 -16.67 27.37
C LEU A 244 30.48 -18.05 26.72
N PHE A 245 31.42 -18.96 27.00
CA PHE A 245 31.43 -20.31 26.46
C PHE A 245 30.63 -21.28 27.34
N SER A 246 29.95 -22.24 26.71
CA SER A 246 29.33 -23.36 27.40
C SER A 246 30.41 -24.29 27.96
N ALA A 247 30.17 -24.89 29.13
CA ALA A 247 31.06 -25.91 29.69
C ALA A 247 31.19 -27.15 28.78
N ALA A 248 30.19 -27.39 27.92
CA ALA A 248 30.17 -28.48 26.95
C ALA A 248 30.44 -28.00 25.51
N ILE A 249 31.15 -26.88 25.34
CA ILE A 249 31.48 -26.34 24.02
C ILE A 249 32.22 -27.35 23.15
N VAL A 250 31.87 -27.38 21.87
CA VAL A 250 32.67 -28.03 20.83
C VAL A 250 33.44 -26.96 20.05
N TYR A 251 34.75 -26.97 20.18
CA TYR A 251 35.66 -26.12 19.41
C TYR A 251 36.24 -26.93 18.26
N GLU A 252 36.08 -26.44 17.03
CA GLU A 252 36.67 -27.05 15.84
C GLU A 252 37.58 -26.05 15.13
N ASP A 253 38.78 -26.47 14.78
CA ASP A 253 39.70 -25.69 13.96
C ASP A 253 40.02 -26.46 12.68
N ARG A 254 39.33 -26.09 11.61
CA ARG A 254 39.47 -26.71 10.28
C ARG A 254 40.55 -26.01 9.44
N ARG A 255 41.31 -25.06 10.00
CA ARG A 255 42.41 -24.40 9.28
C ARG A 255 43.54 -25.42 9.03
N PRO A 256 44.20 -25.41 7.85
CA PRO A 256 45.23 -26.40 7.49
C PRO A 256 46.38 -26.53 8.50
N LEU A 257 46.74 -25.44 9.17
CA LEU A 257 47.82 -25.41 10.18
C LEU A 257 47.43 -26.06 11.51
N ALA A 258 46.13 -26.21 11.80
CA ALA A 258 45.61 -26.77 13.04
C ALA A 258 45.33 -28.29 12.96
N GLY A 259 45.35 -28.88 11.77
CA GLY A 259 45.24 -30.33 11.58
C GLY A 259 43.85 -30.93 11.87
N ALA A 260 42.76 -30.16 11.68
CA ALA A 260 41.38 -30.55 12.01
C ALA A 260 41.20 -30.90 13.50
N LEU A 261 41.58 -29.96 14.37
CA LEU A 261 41.45 -30.08 15.82
C LEU A 261 39.97 -30.00 16.22
N GLU A 262 39.48 -30.98 16.98
CA GLU A 262 38.20 -30.92 17.70
C GLU A 262 38.48 -31.01 19.20
N SER A 263 37.99 -30.04 19.99
CA SER A 263 38.30 -29.89 21.41
C SER A 263 37.14 -29.24 22.20
N GLY A 264 37.36 -28.94 23.48
CA GLY A 264 36.35 -28.38 24.38
C GLY A 264 36.85 -27.22 25.26
N ALA A 265 36.09 -26.93 26.33
CA ALA A 265 36.31 -25.76 27.19
C ALA A 265 37.73 -25.67 27.80
N ASP A 266 38.31 -26.80 28.21
CA ASP A 266 39.65 -26.83 28.83
C ASP A 266 40.72 -26.29 27.87
N TYR A 267 40.64 -26.66 26.59
CA TYR A 267 41.57 -26.14 25.57
C TYR A 267 41.38 -24.65 25.33
N LEU A 268 40.13 -24.16 25.32
CA LEU A 268 39.85 -22.73 25.18
C LEU A 268 40.39 -21.90 26.36
N ASN A 269 40.30 -22.44 27.58
CA ASN A 269 40.84 -21.79 28.78
C ASN A 269 42.37 -21.64 28.73
N GLU A 270 43.07 -22.53 28.01
CA GLU A 270 44.50 -22.41 27.74
C GLU A 270 44.81 -21.52 26.53
N LEU A 271 43.99 -21.62 25.47
CA LEU A 271 44.17 -20.89 24.22
C LEU A 271 43.94 -19.38 24.37
N VAL A 272 42.89 -18.96 25.08
CA VAL A 272 42.52 -17.53 25.20
C VAL A 272 43.65 -16.69 25.83
N PRO A 273 44.24 -17.08 26.99
CA PRO A 273 45.40 -16.37 27.53
C PRO A 273 46.59 -16.32 26.56
N ALA A 274 46.84 -17.40 25.82
CA ALA A 274 47.91 -17.44 24.83
C ALA A 274 47.64 -16.43 23.68
N LEU A 275 46.42 -16.37 23.17
CA LEU A 275 46.01 -15.41 22.14
C LEU A 275 46.14 -13.96 22.62
N LEU A 276 45.73 -13.66 23.85
CA LEU A 276 45.86 -12.33 24.46
C LEU A 276 47.32 -11.91 24.68
N SER A 277 48.23 -12.89 24.85
CA SER A 277 49.67 -12.63 24.92
C SER A 277 50.28 -12.37 23.55
N GLN A 278 49.75 -13.01 22.50
CA GLN A 278 50.28 -12.94 21.13
C GLN A 278 49.76 -11.73 20.35
N TYR A 279 48.46 -11.42 20.45
CA TYR A 279 47.80 -10.38 19.67
C TYR A 279 47.36 -9.21 20.55
N HIS A 280 47.29 -8.01 19.96
CA HIS A 280 46.90 -6.78 20.67
C HIS A 280 45.68 -6.09 20.06
N ARG A 281 45.36 -6.38 18.79
CA ARG A 281 44.21 -5.85 18.08
C ARG A 281 43.35 -6.98 17.58
N PHE A 282 42.06 -6.90 17.87
CA PHE A 282 41.05 -7.85 17.47
C PHE A 282 39.94 -7.09 16.74
N GLU A 283 39.70 -7.44 15.48
CA GLU A 283 38.63 -6.91 14.65
C GLU A 283 37.68 -8.04 14.29
N SER A 284 36.37 -7.75 14.23
CA SER A 284 35.34 -8.72 13.85
C SER A 284 34.25 -8.07 13.00
N ARG A 285 33.71 -8.83 12.05
CA ARG A 285 32.57 -8.46 11.20
C ARG A 285 31.64 -9.65 11.02
N VAL A 286 30.35 -9.46 11.23
CA VAL A 286 29.34 -10.49 10.92
C VAL A 286 29.06 -10.49 9.42
N LEU A 287 29.02 -11.68 8.82
CA LEU A 287 28.78 -11.89 7.39
C LEU A 287 27.38 -12.45 7.10
N ALA A 288 26.88 -13.32 7.97
CA ALA A 288 25.53 -13.88 7.84
C ALA A 288 24.99 -14.38 9.19
N VAL A 289 23.66 -14.40 9.32
CA VAL A 289 22.92 -14.91 10.48
C VAL A 289 21.83 -15.88 10.03
N ARG A 290 21.53 -16.89 10.84
CA ARG A 290 20.40 -17.80 10.64
C ARG A 290 19.68 -18.03 11.95
N GLY A 291 18.39 -17.72 11.99
CA GLY A 291 17.59 -17.73 13.22
C GLY A 291 18.25 -16.89 14.32
N ASP A 292 18.05 -17.29 15.57
CA ASP A 292 18.62 -16.58 16.73
C ASP A 292 20.00 -17.12 17.14
N ARG A 293 20.31 -18.38 16.82
CA ARG A 293 21.43 -19.12 17.43
C ARG A 293 22.68 -19.23 16.59
N LEU A 294 22.67 -18.86 15.32
CA LEU A 294 23.81 -19.07 14.41
C LEU A 294 24.27 -17.78 13.73
N CYS A 295 25.59 -17.57 13.69
CA CYS A 295 26.20 -16.54 12.85
C CYS A 295 27.50 -17.02 12.19
N LEU A 296 27.76 -16.52 10.99
CA LEU A 296 29.04 -16.59 10.29
C LEU A 296 29.75 -15.24 10.44
N GLY A 297 30.93 -15.24 11.04
CA GLY A 297 31.76 -14.07 11.24
C GLY A 297 33.10 -14.16 10.52
N TRP A 298 33.69 -13.00 10.29
CA TRP A 298 35.08 -12.81 9.91
C TRP A 298 35.79 -12.07 11.03
N SER A 299 37.06 -12.40 11.27
CA SER A 299 37.88 -11.68 12.25
C SER A 299 39.34 -11.59 11.84
N ARG A 300 39.97 -10.46 12.17
CA ARG A 300 41.41 -10.19 11.97
C ARG A 300 42.07 -9.92 13.29
N TRP A 301 43.11 -10.68 13.60
CA TRP A 301 43.90 -10.52 14.82
C TRP A 301 45.31 -10.10 14.44
N SER A 302 45.84 -9.05 15.08
CA SER A 302 47.15 -8.51 14.77
C SER A 302 47.92 -8.04 16.00
N ASP A 303 49.24 -7.99 15.87
CA ASP A 303 50.17 -7.47 16.88
C ASP A 303 50.99 -6.27 16.36
N GLU A 304 51.79 -5.66 17.24
CA GLU A 304 52.65 -4.53 16.89
C GLU A 304 53.88 -4.93 16.07
N SER A 305 54.21 -6.23 16.03
CA SER A 305 55.34 -6.77 15.27
C SER A 305 54.98 -7.08 13.81
N GLY A 306 53.73 -6.86 13.42
CA GLY A 306 53.22 -7.11 12.08
C GLY A 306 52.74 -8.55 11.86
N ASN A 307 52.61 -9.37 12.91
CA ASN A 307 51.95 -10.66 12.78
C ASN A 307 50.45 -10.45 12.66
N GLU A 308 49.83 -11.15 11.72
CA GLU A 308 48.41 -11.03 11.44
C GLU A 308 47.81 -12.40 11.08
N THR A 309 46.57 -12.63 11.48
CA THR A 309 45.76 -13.75 11.02
C THR A 309 44.34 -13.30 10.73
N THR A 310 43.80 -13.70 9.58
CA THR A 310 42.40 -13.55 9.20
C THR A 310 41.68 -14.89 9.28
N ASN A 311 40.43 -14.87 9.75
CA ASN A 311 39.70 -16.06 10.12
C ASN A 311 38.22 -15.94 9.77
N LEU A 312 37.64 -17.00 9.22
CA LEU A 312 36.18 -17.18 9.16
C LEU A 312 35.75 -18.10 10.29
N HIS A 313 34.61 -17.82 10.92
CA HIS A 313 34.10 -18.65 12.00
C HIS A 313 32.59 -18.77 12.02
N VAL A 314 32.08 -19.97 12.27
CA VAL A 314 30.66 -20.22 12.56
C VAL A 314 30.50 -20.38 14.06
N THR A 315 29.64 -19.54 14.65
CA THR A 315 29.32 -19.56 16.08
C THR A 315 27.88 -20.04 16.26
N GLU A 316 27.69 -21.03 17.12
CA GLU A 316 26.39 -21.56 17.50
C GLU A 316 26.17 -21.40 19.01
N LEU A 317 25.05 -20.81 19.41
CA LEU A 317 24.64 -20.73 20.80
C LEU A 317 23.91 -22.00 21.25
N GLY A 318 24.07 -22.36 22.52
CA GLY A 318 23.25 -23.34 23.22
C GLY A 318 21.89 -22.78 23.64
N ALA A 319 21.02 -23.62 24.19
CA ALA A 319 19.75 -23.19 24.76
C ALA A 319 19.90 -22.27 25.99
N ASP A 320 21.09 -22.23 26.59
CA ASP A 320 21.47 -21.36 27.70
C ASP A 320 22.01 -19.99 27.26
N GLY A 321 22.01 -19.71 25.95
CA GLY A 321 22.51 -18.45 25.38
C GLY A 321 24.03 -18.32 25.36
N ARG A 322 24.76 -19.37 25.76
CA ARG A 322 26.24 -19.40 25.70
C ARG A 322 26.72 -20.02 24.40
N ILE A 323 27.95 -19.70 24.00
CA ILE A 323 28.55 -20.29 22.80
C ILE A 323 28.79 -21.79 23.05
N ALA A 324 28.04 -22.63 22.33
CA ALA A 324 28.08 -24.08 22.44
C ALA A 324 28.89 -24.73 21.32
N ARG A 325 29.09 -24.03 20.20
CA ARG A 325 30.02 -24.46 19.16
C ARG A 325 30.71 -23.27 18.50
N LEU A 326 31.98 -23.43 18.21
CA LEU A 326 32.80 -22.45 17.49
C LEU A 326 33.70 -23.20 16.49
N ILE A 327 33.53 -22.91 15.20
CA ILE A 327 34.23 -23.60 14.11
C ILE A 327 35.04 -22.58 13.32
N PHE A 328 36.35 -22.75 13.24
CA PHE A 328 37.25 -21.89 12.47
C PHE A 328 37.59 -22.45 11.08
N PHE A 329 37.60 -21.56 10.09
CA PHE A 329 37.95 -21.80 8.69
C PHE A 329 39.00 -20.79 8.24
N VAL A 330 39.75 -21.13 7.18
CA VAL A 330 40.59 -20.14 6.49
C VAL A 330 39.73 -19.17 5.70
N GLU A 331 40.24 -17.96 5.48
CA GLU A 331 39.50 -16.88 4.81
C GLU A 331 38.98 -17.25 3.41
N ASP A 332 39.74 -18.05 2.65
CA ASP A 332 39.37 -18.48 1.30
C ASP A 332 38.26 -19.54 1.28
N ASP A 333 37.96 -20.19 2.42
CA ASP A 333 36.96 -21.27 2.54
C ASP A 333 35.54 -20.76 2.86
N PHE A 334 35.18 -19.57 2.37
CA PHE A 334 33.88 -18.93 2.61
C PHE A 334 32.69 -19.87 2.36
N TRP A 335 32.69 -20.60 1.24
CA TRP A 335 31.58 -21.48 0.88
C TRP A 335 31.48 -22.74 1.75
N ALA A 336 32.59 -23.19 2.35
CA ALA A 336 32.56 -24.27 3.33
C ALA A 336 31.93 -23.78 4.64
N ALA A 337 32.32 -22.60 5.12
CA ALA A 337 31.75 -21.97 6.31
C ALA A 337 30.26 -21.64 6.13
N TYR A 338 29.87 -21.12 4.96
CA TYR A 338 28.47 -20.83 4.62
C TYR A 338 27.62 -22.10 4.54
N ARG A 339 28.13 -23.19 3.94
CA ARG A 339 27.41 -24.48 3.93
C ARG A 339 27.26 -25.07 5.34
N GLU A 340 28.27 -24.93 6.20
CA GLU A 340 28.17 -25.36 7.60
C GLU A 340 27.07 -24.56 8.32
N LEU A 341 27.02 -23.23 8.13
CA LEU A 341 25.95 -22.38 8.66
C LEU A 341 24.54 -22.86 8.23
N GLU A 342 24.32 -23.09 6.94
CA GLU A 342 23.03 -23.55 6.40
C GLU A 342 22.66 -24.96 6.91
N SER A 343 23.62 -25.89 6.91
CA SER A 343 23.42 -27.26 7.39
C SER A 343 22.97 -27.29 8.85
N ARG A 344 23.63 -26.50 9.70
CA ARG A 344 23.31 -26.34 11.12
C ARG A 344 21.92 -25.76 11.31
N TYR A 345 21.61 -24.69 10.59
CA TYR A 345 20.31 -24.04 10.67
C TYR A 345 19.18 -25.00 10.31
N PHE A 346 19.28 -25.71 9.18
CA PHE A 346 18.24 -26.65 8.74
C PHE A 346 18.19 -27.97 9.54
N ALA A 347 19.19 -28.26 10.37
CA ALA A 347 19.14 -29.33 11.36
C ALA A 347 18.53 -28.87 12.70
N GLY A 348 18.59 -27.57 12.99
CA GLY A 348 18.07 -26.93 14.20
C GLY A 348 16.84 -26.06 13.95
N GLU A 349 16.96 -24.75 14.20
CA GLU A 349 15.86 -23.77 14.16
C GLU A 349 15.11 -23.72 12.82
N GLY A 350 15.80 -23.99 11.72
CA GLY A 350 15.25 -23.98 10.36
C GLY A 350 14.64 -25.30 9.90
N ALA A 351 14.53 -26.32 10.74
CA ALA A 351 14.06 -27.66 10.35
C ALA A 351 12.71 -27.67 9.57
N PRO A 352 11.69 -26.84 9.91
CA PRO A 352 10.44 -26.77 9.15
C PRO A 352 10.61 -26.32 7.69
N TYR A 353 11.68 -25.59 7.38
CA TYR A 353 11.94 -24.98 6.07
C TYR A 353 12.98 -25.76 5.26
N ALA A 354 13.49 -26.86 5.80
CA ALA A 354 14.72 -27.49 5.32
C ALA A 354 14.65 -28.08 3.90
N VAL A 355 13.45 -28.43 3.40
CA VAL A 355 13.27 -28.95 2.04
C VAL A 355 13.55 -27.85 1.01
N SER A 356 12.78 -26.76 1.07
CA SER A 356 12.91 -25.61 0.17
C SER A 356 14.18 -24.79 0.46
N GLY A 357 14.58 -24.70 1.72
CA GLY A 357 15.73 -23.89 2.13
C GLY A 357 17.07 -24.45 1.68
N ARG A 358 17.23 -25.78 1.62
CA ARG A 358 18.43 -26.39 1.03
C ARG A 358 18.55 -26.08 -0.46
N ALA A 359 17.46 -26.16 -1.22
CA ALA A 359 17.47 -25.78 -2.63
C ALA A 359 17.80 -24.28 -2.81
N ALA A 360 17.23 -23.39 -1.98
CA ALA A 360 17.57 -21.97 -2.01
C ALA A 360 19.05 -21.70 -1.69
N ALA A 361 19.62 -22.38 -0.68
CA ALA A 361 21.04 -22.28 -0.35
C ALA A 361 21.92 -22.82 -1.49
N ASP A 362 21.59 -23.97 -2.06
CA ASP A 362 22.30 -24.56 -3.20
C ASP A 362 22.24 -23.63 -4.42
N TRP A 363 21.11 -22.96 -4.64
CA TRP A 363 20.95 -21.96 -5.70
C TRP A 363 21.94 -20.79 -5.52
N VAL A 364 22.03 -20.23 -4.31
CA VAL A 364 22.95 -19.13 -3.95
C VAL A 364 24.42 -19.55 -4.10
N ILE A 365 24.76 -20.75 -3.65
CA ILE A 365 26.12 -21.29 -3.76
C ILE A 365 26.48 -21.52 -5.23
N ALA A 366 25.56 -22.09 -6.02
CA ALA A 366 25.79 -22.42 -7.42
C ALA A 366 25.95 -21.15 -8.27
N ILE A 367 25.10 -20.14 -8.07
CA ILE A 367 25.19 -18.88 -8.84
C ILE A 367 26.51 -18.16 -8.55
N SER A 368 26.95 -18.11 -7.29
CA SER A 368 28.21 -17.42 -6.96
C SER A 368 29.46 -18.17 -7.41
N ASN A 369 29.39 -19.48 -7.63
CA ASN A 369 30.50 -20.27 -8.18
C ASN A 369 30.44 -20.39 -9.70
N GLY A 370 29.45 -19.80 -10.37
CA GLY A 370 29.26 -19.95 -11.80
C GLY A 370 28.90 -21.39 -12.22
N ASP A 371 28.18 -22.14 -11.38
CA ASP A 371 27.67 -23.49 -11.69
C ASP A 371 26.23 -23.42 -12.21
N LEU A 372 26.07 -23.24 -13.52
CA LEU A 372 24.76 -23.19 -14.17
C LEU A 372 23.92 -24.46 -13.95
N GLU A 373 24.56 -25.64 -13.97
CA GLU A 373 23.87 -26.91 -13.77
C GLU A 373 23.41 -27.08 -12.30
N GLY A 374 24.19 -26.57 -11.36
CA GLY A 374 23.79 -26.42 -9.96
C GLY A 374 22.53 -25.55 -9.82
N VAL A 375 22.51 -24.38 -10.46
CA VAL A 375 21.34 -23.48 -10.44
C VAL A 375 20.11 -24.15 -11.06
N ARG A 376 20.26 -24.86 -12.18
CA ARG A 376 19.17 -25.62 -12.82
C ARG A 376 18.62 -26.72 -11.92
N ARG A 377 19.47 -27.49 -11.24
CA ARG A 377 19.03 -28.53 -10.29
C ARG A 377 18.25 -27.98 -9.10
N ALA A 378 18.58 -26.76 -8.66
CA ALA A 378 17.91 -26.09 -7.56
C ALA A 378 16.64 -25.32 -7.96
N SER A 379 16.37 -25.17 -9.27
CA SER A 379 15.26 -24.39 -9.82
C SER A 379 14.13 -25.28 -10.36
N HIS A 380 12.89 -24.83 -10.19
CA HIS A 380 11.73 -25.41 -10.87
C HIS A 380 11.82 -25.13 -12.38
N PRO A 381 11.31 -26.01 -13.28
CA PRO A 381 11.33 -25.77 -14.73
C PRO A 381 10.69 -24.45 -15.17
N ASP A 382 9.66 -24.01 -14.43
CA ASP A 382 8.96 -22.74 -14.66
C ASP A 382 9.62 -21.54 -13.97
N PHE A 383 10.87 -21.67 -13.51
CA PHE A 383 11.51 -20.62 -12.73
C PHE A 383 11.52 -19.27 -13.44
N ARG A 384 11.19 -18.20 -12.70
CA ARG A 384 11.30 -16.82 -13.15
C ARG A 384 11.95 -15.90 -12.12
N TRP A 385 12.86 -15.06 -12.62
CA TRP A 385 13.40 -13.95 -11.85
C TRP A 385 12.74 -12.63 -12.27
N TYR A 386 12.20 -11.91 -11.31
CA TYR A 386 11.54 -10.62 -11.50
C TYR A 386 12.42 -9.51 -10.93
N ALA A 387 12.82 -8.56 -11.77
CA ALA A 387 13.61 -7.41 -11.34
C ALA A 387 12.72 -6.24 -10.92
N THR A 388 13.22 -5.33 -10.07
CA THR A 388 12.48 -4.10 -9.77
C THR A 388 12.40 -3.21 -11.00
N PRO A 389 11.30 -2.46 -11.19
CA PRO A 389 11.20 -1.46 -12.26
C PRO A 389 12.36 -0.43 -12.24
N ALA A 390 12.89 -0.11 -11.05
CA ALA A 390 13.99 0.83 -10.86
C ALA A 390 15.37 0.31 -11.32
N SER A 391 15.53 -1.00 -11.50
CA SER A 391 16.85 -1.62 -11.70
C SER A 391 17.43 -1.48 -13.12
N PHE A 392 16.71 -0.86 -14.07
CA PHE A 392 17.03 -0.80 -15.51
C PHE A 392 17.27 -2.19 -16.15
N LYS A 393 16.80 -3.26 -15.50
CA LYS A 393 16.92 -4.66 -15.91
C LYS A 393 15.71 -5.07 -16.76
N ALA A 394 15.85 -6.15 -17.53
CA ALA A 394 14.69 -6.83 -18.09
C ALA A 394 13.74 -7.27 -16.96
N ALA A 395 12.44 -7.04 -17.15
CA ALA A 395 11.41 -7.25 -16.12
C ALA A 395 11.33 -8.72 -15.66
N GLU A 396 11.55 -9.66 -16.58
CA GLU A 396 11.51 -11.11 -16.32
C GLU A 396 12.72 -11.79 -16.96
N ARG A 397 13.31 -12.77 -16.27
CA ARG A 397 14.41 -13.61 -16.78
C ARG A 397 14.22 -15.08 -16.45
N THR A 398 14.65 -15.94 -17.36
CA THR A 398 14.90 -17.35 -17.09
C THR A 398 16.23 -17.56 -16.36
N VAL A 399 16.52 -18.78 -15.90
CA VAL A 399 17.83 -19.16 -15.36
C VAL A 399 18.95 -18.81 -16.33
N ASP A 400 18.78 -19.13 -17.62
CA ASP A 400 19.80 -18.94 -18.65
C ASP A 400 20.03 -17.45 -18.99
N ASP A 401 18.97 -16.64 -19.00
CA ASP A 401 19.08 -15.19 -19.20
C ASP A 401 19.81 -14.54 -18.03
N MET A 402 19.45 -14.93 -16.80
CA MET A 402 20.08 -14.43 -15.59
C MET A 402 21.57 -14.78 -15.58
N PHE A 403 21.92 -16.03 -15.85
CA PHE A 403 23.28 -16.51 -15.81
C PHE A 403 24.17 -15.84 -16.87
N ARG A 404 23.65 -15.64 -18.09
CA ARG A 404 24.35 -14.86 -19.14
C ARG A 404 24.61 -13.42 -18.71
N TRP A 405 23.59 -12.75 -18.18
CA TRP A 405 23.72 -11.38 -17.67
C TRP A 405 24.77 -11.30 -16.55
N TRP A 406 24.79 -12.30 -15.69
CA TRP A 406 25.71 -12.39 -14.57
C TRP A 406 27.17 -12.56 -15.00
N GLN A 407 27.44 -13.50 -15.91
CA GLN A 407 28.78 -13.74 -16.42
C GLN A 407 29.37 -12.49 -17.08
N GLU A 408 28.54 -11.71 -17.77
CA GLU A 408 29.01 -10.49 -18.42
C GLU A 408 29.47 -9.43 -17.41
N ARG A 409 28.79 -9.30 -16.28
CA ARG A 409 29.23 -8.43 -15.19
C ARG A 409 30.45 -8.98 -14.45
N GLY A 410 30.47 -10.30 -14.21
CA GLY A 410 31.61 -10.97 -13.57
C GLY A 410 32.93 -10.77 -14.34
N ARG A 411 32.89 -10.58 -15.67
CA ARG A 411 34.08 -10.26 -16.49
C ARG A 411 34.67 -8.87 -16.23
N GLN A 412 33.90 -7.96 -15.63
CA GLN A 412 34.33 -6.57 -15.39
C GLN A 412 35.07 -6.42 -14.06
N VAL A 413 35.07 -7.46 -13.22
CA VAL A 413 35.67 -7.47 -11.88
C VAL A 413 36.66 -8.63 -11.76
N SER A 414 37.68 -8.48 -10.92
CA SER A 414 38.68 -9.52 -10.65
C SER A 414 38.13 -10.63 -9.77
N THR A 415 37.24 -10.30 -8.83
CA THR A 415 36.51 -11.28 -8.03
C THR A 415 35.10 -10.78 -7.76
N GLN A 416 34.17 -11.71 -7.59
CA GLN A 416 32.77 -11.43 -7.27
C GLN A 416 32.25 -12.53 -6.36
N ARG A 417 31.56 -12.15 -5.28
CA ARG A 417 30.97 -13.07 -4.30
C ARG A 417 29.57 -12.62 -3.97
N HIS A 418 28.64 -13.56 -3.90
CA HIS A 418 27.24 -13.30 -3.60
C HIS A 418 26.78 -14.22 -2.50
N TRP A 419 26.07 -13.71 -1.51
CA TRP A 419 25.51 -14.56 -0.47
C TRP A 419 24.25 -13.91 0.12
N VAL A 420 23.58 -14.64 1.01
CA VAL A 420 22.41 -14.14 1.74
C VAL A 420 22.82 -13.91 3.20
N PRO A 421 23.14 -12.67 3.60
CA PRO A 421 23.43 -12.34 4.98
C PRO A 421 22.31 -12.69 5.95
N ALA A 422 21.05 -12.40 5.59
CA ALA A 422 19.89 -12.62 6.45
C ALA A 422 18.69 -13.06 5.63
N LEU A 423 17.85 -13.91 6.20
CA LEU A 423 16.58 -14.35 5.62
C LEU A 423 15.56 -14.65 6.70
N VAL A 424 14.29 -14.51 6.35
CA VAL A 424 13.13 -14.83 7.18
C VAL A 424 12.18 -15.69 6.36
N TRP A 425 11.81 -16.86 6.89
CA TRP A 425 10.80 -17.73 6.29
C TRP A 425 9.41 -17.32 6.79
N LEU A 426 8.47 -17.15 5.88
CA LEU A 426 7.06 -16.89 6.21
C LEU A 426 6.21 -18.17 6.07
N SER A 427 6.64 -19.10 5.22
CA SER A 427 6.07 -20.45 5.10
C SER A 427 7.15 -21.41 4.59
N PRO A 428 6.94 -22.73 4.60
CA PRO A 428 7.87 -23.69 3.98
C PRO A 428 8.20 -23.44 2.50
N ASN A 429 7.45 -22.57 1.82
CA ASN A 429 7.57 -22.30 0.40
C ASN A 429 7.82 -20.81 0.08
N CYS A 430 8.01 -19.95 1.07
CA CYS A 430 8.25 -18.52 0.83
C CYS A 430 9.17 -17.92 1.90
N ALA A 431 10.23 -17.25 1.45
CA ALA A 431 11.17 -16.52 2.29
C ALA A 431 11.47 -15.14 1.72
N VAL A 432 11.68 -14.17 2.61
CA VAL A 432 12.26 -12.86 2.28
C VAL A 432 13.72 -12.89 2.70
N SER A 433 14.61 -12.38 1.86
CA SER A 433 16.05 -12.42 2.07
C SER A 433 16.74 -11.14 1.66
N ARG A 434 17.80 -10.78 2.37
CA ARG A 434 18.76 -9.77 1.94
C ARG A 434 19.93 -10.50 1.27
N GLY A 435 20.17 -10.18 -0.01
CA GLY A 435 21.35 -10.63 -0.75
C GLY A 435 22.43 -9.55 -0.75
N GLU A 436 23.68 -9.96 -0.55
CA GLU A 436 24.86 -9.10 -0.69
C GLU A 436 25.74 -9.57 -1.83
N ILE A 437 26.32 -8.61 -2.54
CA ILE A 437 27.26 -8.81 -3.63
C ILE A 437 28.51 -8.00 -3.32
N ALA A 438 29.63 -8.67 -3.07
CA ALA A 438 30.93 -8.02 -2.98
C ALA A 438 31.75 -8.30 -4.24
N ALA A 439 32.39 -7.28 -4.80
CA ALA A 439 33.29 -7.44 -5.93
C ALA A 439 34.57 -6.60 -5.77
N VAL A 440 35.64 -7.03 -6.44
CA VAL A 440 36.90 -6.29 -6.53
C VAL A 440 37.16 -5.94 -7.98
N GLY A 441 37.32 -4.65 -8.30
CA GLY A 441 37.64 -4.16 -9.62
C GLY A 441 39.05 -4.56 -10.09
N PRO A 442 39.36 -4.43 -11.40
CA PRO A 442 40.69 -4.72 -11.95
C PRO A 442 41.83 -3.87 -11.35
N ASP A 443 41.48 -2.74 -10.74
CA ASP A 443 42.35 -1.80 -10.03
C ASP A 443 42.47 -2.09 -8.53
N GLY A 444 41.73 -3.08 -8.01
CA GLY A 444 41.67 -3.41 -6.59
C GLY A 444 40.60 -2.67 -5.80
N GLU A 445 39.78 -1.81 -6.43
CA GLU A 445 38.67 -1.11 -5.75
C GLU A 445 37.58 -2.11 -5.32
N GLN A 446 37.01 -1.93 -4.12
CA GLN A 446 35.96 -2.79 -3.59
C GLN A 446 34.57 -2.21 -3.85
N TYR A 447 33.66 -3.04 -4.33
CA TYR A 447 32.27 -2.69 -4.59
C TYR A 447 31.34 -3.60 -3.79
N ASP A 448 30.27 -3.02 -3.25
CA ASP A 448 29.22 -3.73 -2.51
C ASP A 448 27.84 -3.35 -3.08
N TRP A 449 26.97 -4.34 -3.27
CA TRP A 449 25.56 -4.11 -3.61
C TRP A 449 24.66 -4.98 -2.73
N ASN A 450 23.56 -4.37 -2.28
CA ASN A 450 22.51 -5.04 -1.51
C ASN A 450 21.24 -5.20 -2.34
N LEU A 451 20.56 -6.34 -2.16
CA LEU A 451 19.31 -6.69 -2.83
C LEU A 451 18.34 -7.23 -1.81
N ILE A 452 17.05 -6.90 -1.93
CA ILE A 452 15.98 -7.52 -1.15
C ILE A 452 15.21 -8.43 -2.10
N ILE A 453 15.08 -9.71 -1.73
CA ILE A 453 14.55 -10.74 -2.62
C ILE A 453 13.51 -11.59 -1.88
N VAL A 454 12.33 -11.72 -2.47
CA VAL A 454 11.35 -12.75 -2.09
C VAL A 454 11.59 -13.99 -2.94
N THR A 455 11.84 -15.11 -2.28
CA THR A 455 12.03 -16.42 -2.92
C THR A 455 10.81 -17.29 -2.67
N GLU A 456 10.18 -17.75 -3.74
CA GLU A 456 9.06 -18.68 -3.72
C GLU A 456 9.53 -20.05 -4.18
N CYS A 457 9.12 -21.10 -3.48
CA CYS A 457 9.50 -22.48 -3.78
C CYS A 457 8.26 -23.34 -4.06
N ARG A 458 8.42 -24.33 -4.94
CA ARG A 458 7.40 -25.34 -5.23
C ARG A 458 8.05 -26.71 -5.30
N ALA A 459 7.46 -27.68 -4.60
CA ALA A 459 7.98 -29.04 -4.52
C ALA A 459 9.46 -29.12 -4.08
N GLY A 460 9.90 -28.20 -3.22
CA GLY A 460 11.27 -28.14 -2.72
C GLY A 460 12.30 -27.53 -3.68
N LEU A 461 11.87 -26.92 -4.79
CA LEU A 461 12.72 -26.22 -5.74
C LEU A 461 12.36 -24.74 -5.82
N VAL A 462 13.31 -23.89 -6.17
CA VAL A 462 13.08 -22.45 -6.34
C VAL A 462 12.20 -22.19 -7.56
N LEU A 463 11.02 -21.60 -7.38
CA LEU A 463 10.07 -21.27 -8.44
C LEU A 463 10.19 -19.81 -8.88
N ALA A 464 10.40 -18.89 -7.95
CA ALA A 464 10.57 -17.49 -8.32
C ALA A 464 11.52 -16.78 -7.37
N ALA A 465 12.19 -15.77 -7.89
CA ALA A 465 12.97 -14.80 -7.12
C ALA A 465 12.57 -13.40 -7.58
N ARG A 466 12.03 -12.59 -6.68
CA ARG A 466 11.54 -11.25 -6.98
C ARG A 466 12.33 -10.22 -6.19
N GLU A 467 12.97 -9.29 -6.90
CA GLU A 467 13.71 -8.17 -6.31
C GLU A 467 12.73 -7.07 -5.83
N PHE A 468 13.10 -6.40 -4.76
CA PHE A 468 12.41 -5.25 -4.17
C PHE A 468 13.40 -4.14 -3.82
N ASP A 469 12.94 -2.89 -3.93
CA ASP A 469 13.75 -1.70 -3.59
C ASP A 469 13.75 -1.44 -2.06
N ASP A 470 12.73 -1.95 -1.34
CA ASP A 470 12.60 -1.83 0.09
C ASP A 470 12.05 -3.11 0.77
N GLU A 471 12.28 -3.21 2.07
CA GLU A 471 11.96 -4.38 2.89
C GLU A 471 10.46 -4.53 3.14
N ASP A 472 9.74 -3.42 3.37
CA ASP A 472 8.32 -3.44 3.72
C ASP A 472 7.49 -3.96 2.54
N SER A 473 7.79 -3.48 1.33
CA SER A 473 7.19 -3.97 0.09
C SER A 473 7.45 -5.47 -0.12
N ALA A 474 8.66 -5.94 0.19
CA ALA A 474 9.02 -7.35 0.06
C ALA A 474 8.24 -8.24 1.05
N PHE A 475 8.12 -7.82 2.31
CA PHE A 475 7.33 -8.54 3.30
C PHE A 475 5.84 -8.49 3.01
N ALA A 476 5.29 -7.34 2.60
CA ALA A 476 3.89 -7.23 2.21
C ALA A 476 3.55 -8.17 1.05
N TYR A 477 4.42 -8.23 0.03
CA TYR A 477 4.26 -9.20 -1.05
C TYR A 477 4.35 -10.64 -0.53
N ALA A 478 5.38 -10.98 0.25
CA ALA A 478 5.55 -12.34 0.76
C ALA A 478 4.36 -12.77 1.65
N GLU A 479 3.83 -11.87 2.47
CA GLU A 479 2.63 -12.06 3.29
C GLU A 479 1.40 -12.31 2.41
N SER A 480 1.23 -11.57 1.31
CA SER A 480 0.17 -11.82 0.33
C SER A 480 0.28 -13.19 -0.36
N VAL A 481 1.49 -13.72 -0.53
CA VAL A 481 1.75 -15.03 -1.15
C VAL A 481 1.46 -16.17 -0.16
N VAL A 482 1.85 -16.02 1.11
CA VAL A 482 1.65 -17.07 2.13
C VAL A 482 0.26 -17.07 2.74
N THR A 483 -0.45 -15.93 2.69
CA THR A 483 -1.84 -15.87 3.12
C THR A 483 -2.65 -16.78 2.20
N PRO A 484 -3.34 -17.81 2.73
CA PRO A 484 -4.26 -18.59 1.92
C PRO A 484 -5.22 -17.61 1.27
N LYS A 485 -5.19 -17.51 -0.06
CA LYS A 485 -6.10 -16.60 -0.77
C LYS A 485 -7.52 -16.96 -0.37
N SER A 486 -8.12 -16.13 0.47
CA SER A 486 -9.51 -16.29 0.86
C SER A 486 -10.33 -16.04 -0.39
N SER A 487 -10.78 -17.10 -1.04
CA SER A 487 -11.74 -16.96 -2.14
C SER A 487 -12.97 -16.28 -1.56
N ARG A 488 -13.31 -15.11 -2.10
CA ARG A 488 -14.54 -14.40 -1.76
C ARG A 488 -15.76 -15.09 -2.37
N LEU A 489 -15.53 -16.07 -3.24
CA LEU A 489 -16.50 -17.02 -3.78
C LEU A 489 -16.35 -18.43 -3.17
N SER A 490 -15.87 -18.53 -1.93
CA SER A 490 -15.72 -19.79 -1.21
C SER A 490 -17.05 -20.50 -0.99
N LEU A 491 -17.06 -21.82 -1.15
CA LEU A 491 -18.17 -22.69 -0.75
C LEU A 491 -18.10 -23.10 0.74
N MET A 492 -17.04 -22.70 1.44
CA MET A 492 -16.83 -23.00 2.85
C MET A 492 -17.42 -21.89 3.72
N ASN A 493 -18.61 -22.12 4.27
CA ASN A 493 -19.26 -21.30 5.29
C ASN A 493 -19.63 -22.14 6.53
N GLY A 494 -20.37 -21.58 7.50
CA GLY A 494 -20.75 -22.28 8.73
C GLY A 494 -21.37 -23.67 8.48
N PRO A 495 -22.43 -23.79 7.66
CA PRO A 495 -23.01 -25.07 7.30
C PRO A 495 -22.06 -26.04 6.60
N SER A 496 -21.20 -25.58 5.69
CA SER A 496 -20.22 -26.46 5.03
C SER A 496 -19.17 -26.99 6.02
N ARG A 497 -18.66 -26.13 6.92
CA ARG A 497 -17.74 -26.54 8.00
C ARG A 497 -18.39 -27.56 8.93
N MET A 498 -19.64 -27.32 9.31
CA MET A 498 -20.45 -28.28 10.07
C MET A 498 -20.61 -29.61 9.32
N ALA A 499 -20.92 -29.58 8.02
CA ALA A 499 -21.12 -30.81 7.25
C ALA A 499 -19.84 -31.66 7.14
N TYR A 500 -18.67 -31.04 7.01
CA TYR A 500 -17.41 -31.79 7.08
C TYR A 500 -17.12 -32.38 8.46
N ARG A 501 -17.51 -31.69 9.55
CA ARG A 501 -17.46 -32.25 10.91
C ARG A 501 -18.39 -33.46 11.05
N VAL A 502 -19.63 -33.36 10.57
CA VAL A 502 -20.60 -34.46 10.55
C VAL A 502 -20.12 -35.62 9.67
N LEU A 503 -19.49 -35.36 8.52
CA LEU A 503 -18.91 -36.40 7.67
C LEU A 503 -17.79 -37.18 8.38
N ALA A 504 -16.91 -36.48 9.11
CA ALA A 504 -15.86 -37.12 9.89
C ALA A 504 -16.47 -38.00 11.00
N ALA A 505 -17.47 -37.49 11.71
CA ALA A 505 -18.20 -38.23 12.73
C ALA A 505 -18.93 -39.47 12.16
N LEU A 506 -19.54 -39.35 10.98
CA LEU A 506 -20.17 -40.46 10.27
C LEU A 506 -19.20 -41.60 9.96
N ARG A 507 -18.01 -41.25 9.45
CA ARG A 507 -16.95 -42.22 9.16
C ARG A 507 -16.39 -42.87 10.43
N GLY A 508 -16.42 -42.16 11.56
CA GLY A 508 -16.04 -42.67 12.88
C GLY A 508 -17.14 -43.42 13.62
N GLY A 509 -18.40 -43.37 13.15
CA GLY A 509 -19.56 -43.91 13.87
C GLY A 509 -19.92 -43.13 15.13
N ASP A 510 -19.47 -41.88 15.26
CA ASP A 510 -19.71 -41.02 16.41
C ASP A 510 -21.09 -40.33 16.31
N LEU A 511 -22.10 -41.00 16.86
CA LEU A 511 -23.47 -40.49 16.86
C LEU A 511 -23.67 -39.26 17.76
N ASP A 512 -22.84 -39.08 18.79
CA ASP A 512 -22.98 -37.95 19.72
C ASP A 512 -22.64 -36.64 18.99
N THR A 513 -21.50 -36.60 18.30
CA THR A 513 -21.09 -35.44 17.49
C THR A 513 -22.11 -35.12 16.38
N ILE A 514 -22.72 -36.14 15.77
CA ILE A 514 -23.74 -35.92 14.72
C ILE A 514 -25.02 -35.30 15.31
N VAL A 515 -25.47 -35.77 16.47
CA VAL A 515 -26.69 -35.25 17.13
C VAL A 515 -26.45 -33.84 17.69
N GLU A 516 -25.25 -33.55 18.21
CA GLU A 516 -24.87 -32.22 18.69
C GLU A 516 -24.83 -31.15 17.60
N ALA A 517 -24.67 -31.56 16.34
CA ALA A 517 -24.74 -30.64 15.19
C ALA A 517 -26.13 -30.03 14.98
N TYR A 518 -27.19 -30.52 15.64
CA TYR A 518 -28.56 -30.01 15.50
C TYR A 518 -28.99 -29.19 16.71
N ALA A 519 -29.63 -28.04 16.44
CA ALA A 519 -30.24 -27.21 17.47
C ALA A 519 -31.48 -27.89 18.06
N ASP A 520 -31.83 -27.56 19.32
CA ASP A 520 -32.99 -28.16 20.00
C ASP A 520 -34.33 -27.83 19.31
N ASN A 521 -34.39 -26.70 18.62
CA ASN A 521 -35.56 -26.19 17.91
C ASN A 521 -35.44 -26.33 16.38
N TYR A 522 -34.64 -27.28 15.88
CA TYR A 522 -34.45 -27.44 14.45
C TYR A 522 -35.78 -27.78 13.73
N VAL A 523 -35.94 -27.24 12.52
CA VAL A 523 -37.09 -27.49 11.67
C VAL A 523 -36.67 -28.37 10.49
N HIS A 524 -37.48 -29.37 10.15
CA HIS A 524 -37.18 -30.33 9.09
C HIS A 524 -38.36 -30.50 8.14
N ALA A 525 -38.08 -30.47 6.84
CA ALA A 525 -38.99 -30.99 5.82
C ALA A 525 -38.28 -32.02 4.94
N ASP A 526 -39.02 -33.04 4.51
CA ASP A 526 -38.55 -34.07 3.59
C ASP A 526 -39.48 -34.09 2.38
N HIS A 527 -38.99 -33.56 1.26
CA HIS A 527 -39.73 -33.44 0.01
C HIS A 527 -39.53 -34.64 -0.92
N ARG A 528 -38.73 -35.63 -0.50
CA ARG A 528 -38.44 -36.82 -1.31
C ARG A 528 -39.68 -37.67 -1.50
N ARG A 529 -39.77 -38.34 -2.66
CA ARG A 529 -40.85 -39.30 -2.99
C ARG A 529 -40.96 -40.43 -1.97
N LEU A 530 -39.83 -40.79 -1.35
CA LEU A 530 -39.73 -41.77 -0.27
C LEU A 530 -39.21 -41.08 0.99
N SER A 531 -40.11 -40.42 1.73
CA SER A 531 -39.80 -39.81 3.02
C SER A 531 -39.91 -40.81 4.17
N GLY A 532 -39.04 -40.63 5.19
CA GLY A 532 -39.08 -41.42 6.42
C GLY A 532 -40.07 -40.86 7.45
N GLU A 533 -40.16 -41.49 8.62
CA GLU A 533 -40.89 -40.87 9.74
C GLU A 533 -40.24 -39.53 10.15
N PRO A 534 -41.03 -38.50 10.48
CA PRO A 534 -40.49 -37.21 10.89
C PRO A 534 -39.57 -37.35 12.09
N VAL A 535 -38.35 -36.85 11.97
CA VAL A 535 -37.44 -36.70 13.11
C VAL A 535 -37.92 -35.48 13.90
N THR A 536 -38.29 -35.67 15.17
CA THR A 536 -38.96 -34.63 15.99
C THR A 536 -38.19 -34.28 17.27
N ASP A 537 -37.21 -35.10 17.66
CA ASP A 537 -36.38 -34.91 18.85
C ASP A 537 -34.99 -35.54 18.65
N ARG A 538 -34.09 -35.34 19.63
CA ARG A 538 -32.71 -35.86 19.56
C ARG A 538 -32.63 -37.38 19.61
N ASP A 539 -33.56 -38.05 20.28
CA ASP A 539 -33.55 -39.51 20.40
C ASP A 539 -33.94 -40.17 19.07
N SER A 540 -35.01 -39.68 18.42
CA SER A 540 -35.41 -40.09 17.08
C SER A 540 -34.33 -39.77 16.03
N MET A 541 -33.59 -38.67 16.22
CA MET A 541 -32.44 -38.32 15.38
C MET A 541 -31.28 -39.30 15.55
N ARG A 542 -30.92 -39.62 16.80
CA ARG A 542 -29.90 -40.62 17.12
C ARG A 542 -30.26 -41.98 16.52
N ASP A 543 -31.53 -42.38 16.63
CA ASP A 543 -32.04 -43.62 16.04
C ASP A 543 -31.97 -43.61 14.51
N ALA A 544 -32.34 -42.50 13.89
CA ALA A 544 -32.25 -42.32 12.44
C ALA A 544 -30.81 -42.45 11.96
N TRP A 545 -29.87 -41.67 12.51
CA TRP A 545 -28.45 -41.76 12.15
C TRP A 545 -27.85 -43.13 12.47
N GLY A 546 -28.24 -43.73 13.60
CA GLY A 546 -27.84 -45.09 13.95
C GLY A 546 -28.31 -46.14 12.94
N ARG A 547 -29.49 -45.98 12.32
CA ARG A 547 -29.91 -46.84 11.20
C ARG A 547 -29.02 -46.64 9.99
N ILE A 548 -28.70 -45.40 9.64
CA ILE A 548 -27.97 -45.13 8.41
C ILE A 548 -26.50 -45.60 8.50
N VAL A 549 -25.83 -45.42 9.65
CA VAL A 549 -24.47 -45.96 9.90
C VAL A 549 -24.44 -47.50 9.89
N ARG A 550 -25.56 -48.17 10.18
CA ARG A 550 -25.67 -49.64 10.05
C ARG A 550 -25.90 -50.10 8.61
N LEU A 551 -26.56 -49.28 7.79
CA LEU A 551 -26.96 -49.62 6.43
C LEU A 551 -25.87 -49.31 5.40
N TYR A 552 -25.10 -48.24 5.60
CA TYR A 552 -24.08 -47.78 4.66
C TYR A 552 -22.72 -47.68 5.34
N ASN A 553 -21.65 -47.92 4.59
CA ASN A 553 -20.27 -47.84 5.10
C ASN A 553 -19.37 -46.88 4.29
N ARG A 554 -19.90 -46.28 3.21
CA ARG A 554 -19.24 -45.23 2.44
C ARG A 554 -20.11 -43.97 2.44
N PHE A 555 -19.49 -42.85 2.79
CA PHE A 555 -20.14 -41.55 2.92
C PHE A 555 -19.35 -40.49 2.17
N GLU A 556 -20.02 -39.83 1.24
CA GLU A 556 -19.51 -38.74 0.40
C GLU A 556 -20.48 -37.55 0.46
N ILE A 557 -19.93 -36.34 0.48
CA ILE A 557 -20.69 -35.09 0.36
C ILE A 557 -20.00 -34.16 -0.64
N ASP A 558 -20.82 -33.44 -1.41
CA ASP A 558 -20.40 -32.38 -2.33
C ASP A 558 -21.16 -31.10 -1.98
N ILE A 559 -20.46 -30.02 -1.67
CA ILE A 559 -21.12 -28.70 -1.50
C ILE A 559 -21.41 -28.15 -2.89
N ILE A 560 -22.69 -27.97 -3.18
CA ILE A 560 -23.17 -27.54 -4.50
C ILE A 560 -23.24 -26.01 -4.59
N ALA A 561 -23.75 -25.38 -3.54
CA ALA A 561 -23.85 -23.94 -3.44
C ALA A 561 -23.82 -23.47 -1.98
N ALA A 562 -23.23 -22.29 -1.75
CA ALA A 562 -23.20 -21.61 -0.47
C ALA A 562 -23.76 -20.18 -0.62
N ARG A 563 -24.50 -19.71 0.38
CA ARG A 563 -25.05 -18.36 0.43
C ARG A 563 -24.80 -17.77 1.81
N GLY A 564 -24.05 -16.67 1.83
CA GLY A 564 -23.61 -16.02 3.07
C GLY A 564 -22.92 -17.00 4.04
N GLU A 565 -23.02 -16.72 5.34
CA GLU A 565 -22.40 -17.55 6.37
C GLU A 565 -23.29 -18.71 6.83
N ARG A 566 -24.60 -18.66 6.54
CA ARG A 566 -25.60 -19.52 7.21
C ARG A 566 -26.32 -20.53 6.34
N LEU A 567 -26.18 -20.51 5.01
CA LEU A 567 -26.92 -21.41 4.12
C LEU A 567 -26.01 -22.17 3.16
N HIS A 568 -26.29 -23.46 2.97
CA HIS A 568 -25.68 -24.25 1.90
C HIS A 568 -26.64 -25.29 1.33
N LEU A 569 -26.42 -25.62 0.06
CA LEU A 569 -27.01 -26.78 -0.60
C LEU A 569 -25.88 -27.80 -0.80
N LEU A 570 -26.03 -28.98 -0.24
CA LEU A 570 -25.10 -30.10 -0.42
C LEU A 570 -25.79 -31.26 -1.12
N ARG A 571 -25.02 -32.04 -1.88
CA ARG A 571 -25.40 -33.38 -2.31
C ARG A 571 -24.70 -34.38 -1.40
N HIS A 572 -25.42 -35.38 -0.93
CA HIS A 572 -24.79 -36.53 -0.27
C HIS A 572 -24.90 -37.77 -1.13
N ARG A 573 -23.95 -38.70 -0.95
CA ARG A 573 -23.99 -40.04 -1.52
C ARG A 573 -23.54 -41.05 -0.47
N TRP A 574 -24.44 -41.98 -0.19
CA TRP A 574 -24.25 -43.02 0.82
C TRP A 574 -24.33 -44.34 0.10
N SER A 575 -23.34 -45.20 0.29
CA SER A 575 -23.29 -46.49 -0.38
C SER A 575 -22.71 -47.59 0.51
N ASP A 576 -22.98 -48.83 0.13
CA ASP A 576 -22.42 -50.02 0.76
C ASP A 576 -21.71 -50.93 -0.25
N ASP A 577 -21.02 -51.95 0.26
CA ASP A 577 -20.31 -52.92 -0.58
C ASP A 577 -21.26 -53.89 -1.33
N SER A 578 -22.56 -53.87 -1.01
CA SER A 578 -23.59 -54.66 -1.69
C SER A 578 -24.20 -53.93 -2.90
N GLY A 579 -23.77 -52.69 -3.15
CA GLY A 579 -24.25 -51.85 -4.24
C GLY A 579 -25.52 -51.06 -3.92
N ASN A 580 -25.96 -51.02 -2.66
CA ASN A 580 -27.04 -50.11 -2.27
C ASN A 580 -26.52 -48.67 -2.27
N GLN A 581 -27.34 -47.74 -2.76
CA GLN A 581 -26.98 -46.33 -2.84
C GLN A 581 -28.16 -45.44 -2.49
N SER A 582 -27.90 -44.35 -1.75
CA SER A 582 -28.83 -43.25 -1.51
C SER A 582 -28.16 -41.94 -1.89
N ILE A 583 -28.78 -41.18 -2.77
CA ILE A 583 -28.34 -39.84 -3.19
C ILE A 583 -29.49 -38.87 -2.92
N ALA A 584 -29.20 -37.74 -2.28
CA ALA A 584 -30.17 -36.68 -2.05
C ALA A 584 -29.49 -35.32 -1.95
N LEU A 585 -30.27 -34.27 -2.18
CA LEU A 585 -29.88 -32.88 -1.98
C LEU A 585 -30.38 -32.40 -0.62
N ILE A 586 -29.51 -31.77 0.15
CA ILE A 586 -29.80 -31.31 1.51
C ILE A 586 -29.50 -29.82 1.59
N LEU A 587 -30.52 -29.03 1.89
CA LEU A 587 -30.36 -27.62 2.23
C LEU A 587 -30.28 -27.51 3.75
N ASN A 588 -29.20 -26.94 4.29
CA ASN A 588 -29.13 -26.65 5.72
C ASN A 588 -28.98 -25.15 5.97
N GLU A 589 -29.60 -24.72 7.06
CA GLU A 589 -29.36 -23.42 7.68
C GLU A 589 -28.78 -23.63 9.08
N THR A 590 -27.76 -22.86 9.45
CA THR A 590 -27.18 -22.91 10.80
C THR A 590 -27.42 -21.64 11.60
N ASP A 591 -27.34 -21.74 12.93
CA ASP A 591 -27.17 -20.59 13.83
C ASP A 591 -25.70 -20.12 13.88
N ASP A 592 -25.44 -19.07 14.67
CA ASP A 592 -24.09 -18.50 14.86
C ASP A 592 -23.13 -19.47 15.58
N SER A 593 -23.65 -20.54 16.19
CA SER A 593 -22.86 -21.63 16.79
C SER A 593 -22.62 -22.78 15.81
N GLU A 594 -22.93 -22.60 14.53
CA GLU A 594 -22.85 -23.59 13.46
C GLU A 594 -23.70 -24.85 13.71
N ARG A 595 -24.82 -24.73 14.45
CA ARG A 595 -25.78 -25.82 14.63
C ARG A 595 -26.93 -25.70 13.65
N ILE A 596 -27.37 -26.82 13.09
CA ILE A 596 -28.47 -26.91 12.13
C ILE A 596 -29.78 -26.47 12.82
N VAL A 597 -30.35 -25.36 12.36
CA VAL A 597 -31.68 -24.87 12.77
C VAL A 597 -32.74 -25.20 11.73
N PHE A 598 -32.34 -25.51 10.50
CA PHE A 598 -33.26 -25.90 9.44
C PHE A 598 -32.60 -26.91 8.49
N GLN A 599 -33.35 -27.92 8.06
CA GLN A 599 -32.91 -28.89 7.06
C GLN A 599 -34.05 -29.35 6.14
N ASP A 600 -33.90 -29.11 4.84
CA ASP A 600 -34.74 -29.69 3.80
C ASP A 600 -34.02 -30.79 3.03
N ARG A 601 -34.78 -31.79 2.58
CA ARG A 601 -34.29 -32.89 1.75
C ARG A 601 -35.08 -33.00 0.45
N PHE A 602 -34.37 -33.13 -0.66
CA PHE A 602 -34.93 -33.27 -2.00
C PHE A 602 -34.32 -34.49 -2.70
N ASP A 603 -35.05 -35.07 -3.65
CA ASP A 603 -34.50 -36.09 -4.55
C ASP A 603 -33.45 -35.44 -5.47
N GLU A 604 -32.49 -36.23 -6.00
CA GLU A 604 -31.41 -35.70 -6.85
C GLU A 604 -31.93 -35.03 -8.13
N ASP A 605 -33.08 -35.49 -8.65
CA ASP A 605 -33.74 -34.93 -9.83
C ASP A 605 -34.55 -33.65 -9.55
N ASP A 606 -34.77 -33.29 -8.27
CA ASP A 606 -35.49 -32.08 -7.85
C ASP A 606 -34.54 -30.87 -7.59
N PHE A 607 -33.41 -30.82 -8.29
CA PHE A 607 -32.38 -29.78 -8.15
C PHE A 607 -32.93 -28.34 -8.23
N ALA A 608 -33.78 -28.07 -9.21
CA ALA A 608 -34.29 -26.71 -9.43
C ALA A 608 -35.18 -26.20 -8.28
N ALA A 609 -35.87 -27.11 -7.57
CA ALA A 609 -36.66 -26.79 -6.39
C ALA A 609 -35.74 -26.54 -5.17
N ALA A 610 -34.75 -27.41 -4.97
CA ALA A 610 -33.77 -27.27 -3.88
C ALA A 610 -32.98 -25.96 -3.99
N TYR A 611 -32.55 -25.60 -5.20
CA TYR A 611 -31.85 -24.34 -5.47
C TYR A 611 -32.76 -23.11 -5.29
N ALA A 612 -34.02 -23.18 -5.73
CA ALA A 612 -34.97 -22.08 -5.54
C ALA A 612 -35.26 -21.82 -4.04
N GLU A 613 -35.36 -22.86 -3.23
CA GLU A 613 -35.54 -22.74 -1.78
C GLU A 613 -34.29 -22.12 -1.09
N LEU A 614 -33.08 -22.50 -1.53
CA LEU A 614 -31.83 -21.87 -1.08
C LEU A 614 -31.86 -20.35 -1.33
N GLU A 615 -32.19 -19.92 -2.56
CA GLU A 615 -32.25 -18.51 -2.93
C GLU A 615 -33.34 -17.76 -2.15
N ARG A 616 -34.54 -18.35 -2.03
CA ARG A 616 -35.66 -17.77 -1.28
C ARG A 616 -35.28 -17.51 0.18
N ARG A 617 -34.58 -18.44 0.83
CA ARG A 617 -34.13 -18.28 2.22
C ARG A 617 -33.02 -17.26 2.35
N TYR A 618 -32.06 -17.26 1.44
CA TYR A 618 -30.97 -16.29 1.46
C TYR A 618 -31.51 -14.85 1.37
N TYR A 619 -32.37 -14.56 0.40
CA TYR A 619 -32.94 -13.22 0.23
C TYR A 619 -34.01 -12.84 1.28
N ALA A 620 -34.55 -13.80 2.02
CA ALA A 620 -35.38 -13.52 3.20
C ALA A 620 -34.55 -13.25 4.47
N GLY A 621 -33.29 -13.68 4.49
CA GLY A 621 -32.35 -13.58 5.61
C GLY A 621 -31.15 -12.70 5.29
N GLU A 622 -29.94 -13.28 5.30
CA GLU A 622 -28.66 -12.55 5.16
C GLU A 622 -28.56 -11.71 3.88
N GLY A 623 -29.22 -12.14 2.80
CA GLY A 623 -29.23 -11.47 1.51
C GLY A 623 -30.32 -10.40 1.36
N ALA A 624 -31.08 -10.06 2.41
CA ALA A 624 -32.26 -9.19 2.31
C ALA A 624 -31.98 -7.83 1.65
N THR A 625 -30.81 -7.23 1.92
CA THR A 625 -30.38 -5.96 1.32
C THR A 625 -30.23 -6.04 -0.21
N TYR A 626 -29.99 -7.23 -0.75
CA TYR A 626 -29.77 -7.47 -2.18
C TYR A 626 -31.00 -8.08 -2.87
N ALA A 627 -32.11 -8.29 -2.15
CA ALA A 627 -33.25 -9.05 -2.65
C ALA A 627 -33.90 -8.43 -3.90
N GLU A 628 -33.92 -7.10 -4.00
CA GLU A 628 -34.49 -6.38 -5.16
C GLU A 628 -33.76 -6.72 -6.46
N GLU A 629 -32.43 -6.76 -6.42
CA GLU A 629 -31.60 -7.07 -7.59
C GLU A 629 -31.38 -8.59 -7.76
N GLY A 630 -31.27 -9.33 -6.66
CA GLY A 630 -30.86 -10.73 -6.67
C GLY A 630 -31.97 -11.76 -6.92
N LEU A 631 -33.21 -11.52 -6.46
CA LEU A 631 -34.33 -12.45 -6.69
C LEU A 631 -34.63 -12.65 -8.19
N PRO A 632 -34.64 -11.60 -9.04
CA PRO A 632 -34.81 -11.78 -10.48
C PRO A 632 -33.67 -12.58 -11.13
N LEU A 633 -32.43 -12.43 -10.68
CA LEU A 633 -31.30 -13.24 -11.16
C LEU A 633 -31.46 -14.73 -10.79
N ALA A 634 -31.95 -15.03 -9.58
CA ALA A 634 -32.28 -16.39 -9.19
C ALA A 634 -33.42 -16.99 -10.05
N ASP A 635 -34.46 -16.18 -10.36
CA ASP A 635 -35.55 -16.58 -11.25
C ASP A 635 -35.07 -16.82 -12.69
N ASN A 636 -34.07 -16.09 -13.15
CA ASN A 636 -33.42 -16.33 -14.44
C ASN A 636 -32.78 -17.73 -14.51
N VAL A 637 -31.99 -18.12 -13.50
CA VAL A 637 -31.37 -19.46 -13.40
C VAL A 637 -32.45 -20.55 -13.31
N HIS A 638 -33.51 -20.30 -12.54
CA HIS A 638 -34.64 -21.22 -12.42
C HIS A 638 -35.37 -21.42 -13.76
N ALA A 639 -35.63 -20.34 -14.51
CA ALA A 639 -36.27 -20.39 -15.82
C ALA A 639 -35.43 -21.13 -16.86
N GLU A 640 -34.10 -20.91 -16.89
CA GLU A 640 -33.18 -21.64 -17.78
C GLU A 640 -33.20 -23.14 -17.51
N ASN A 641 -33.12 -23.56 -16.24
CA ASN A 641 -33.19 -24.97 -15.85
C ASN A 641 -34.52 -25.66 -16.21
N HIS A 642 -35.60 -24.90 -16.37
CA HIS A 642 -36.90 -25.40 -16.86
C HIS A 642 -37.08 -25.30 -18.38
N GLY A 643 -36.08 -24.78 -19.10
CA GLY A 643 -36.12 -24.59 -20.55
C GLY A 643 -36.92 -23.38 -21.03
N ASP A 644 -37.39 -22.50 -20.14
CA ASP A 644 -38.09 -21.26 -20.49
C ASP A 644 -37.08 -20.13 -20.79
N LEU A 645 -36.38 -20.27 -21.91
CA LEU A 645 -35.36 -19.30 -22.34
C LEU A 645 -35.96 -17.92 -22.67
N ASP A 646 -37.24 -17.86 -23.04
CA ASP A 646 -37.93 -16.59 -23.26
C ASP A 646 -38.06 -15.79 -21.97
N ARG A 647 -38.48 -16.43 -20.87
CA ARG A 647 -38.51 -15.79 -19.56
C ARG A 647 -37.10 -15.51 -19.05
N ALA A 648 -36.19 -16.47 -19.15
CA ALA A 648 -34.82 -16.31 -18.68
C ALA A 648 -34.18 -15.06 -19.29
N PHE A 649 -34.18 -14.91 -20.61
CA PHE A 649 -33.53 -13.78 -21.27
C PHE A 649 -34.29 -12.44 -21.16
N ARG A 650 -35.60 -12.43 -20.89
CA ARG A 650 -36.34 -11.20 -20.54
C ARG A 650 -35.93 -10.62 -19.18
N ILE A 651 -35.50 -11.48 -18.26
CA ILE A 651 -35.08 -11.10 -16.90
C ILE A 651 -33.57 -10.88 -16.85
N PHE A 652 -32.81 -11.53 -17.74
CA PHE A 652 -31.36 -11.47 -17.77
C PHE A 652 -30.79 -10.06 -17.97
N SER A 653 -31.30 -9.27 -18.91
CA SER A 653 -30.64 -8.01 -19.32
C SER A 653 -31.60 -6.89 -19.72
N THR A 654 -31.13 -5.64 -19.61
CA THR A 654 -31.77 -4.50 -20.27
C THR A 654 -31.57 -4.52 -21.79
N PRO A 655 -32.46 -3.90 -22.58
CA PRO A 655 -32.22 -3.72 -24.02
C PRO A 655 -30.87 -3.04 -24.27
N GLY A 656 -30.08 -3.57 -25.21
CA GLY A 656 -28.77 -3.02 -25.57
C GLY A 656 -27.58 -3.55 -24.78
N LEU A 657 -27.75 -4.49 -23.82
CA LEU A 657 -26.63 -5.07 -23.08
C LEU A 657 -25.59 -5.70 -24.02
N ARG A 658 -24.33 -5.29 -23.82
CA ARG A 658 -23.15 -5.95 -24.37
C ARG A 658 -22.39 -6.66 -23.26
N ILE A 659 -22.06 -7.91 -23.49
CA ILE A 659 -21.31 -8.77 -22.59
C ILE A 659 -19.86 -8.73 -23.04
N GLU A 660 -18.98 -8.20 -22.19
CA GLU A 660 -17.54 -8.22 -22.36
C GLU A 660 -16.98 -9.60 -21.99
N SER A 661 -15.90 -10.00 -22.65
CA SER A 661 -15.19 -11.24 -22.30
C SER A 661 -13.72 -10.93 -22.07
N ARG A 662 -13.25 -11.19 -20.85
CA ARG A 662 -11.83 -11.20 -20.47
C ARG A 662 -11.30 -12.62 -20.22
N SER A 663 -12.12 -13.64 -20.50
CA SER A 663 -11.73 -15.05 -20.51
C SER A 663 -10.97 -15.44 -21.78
N ARG A 664 -10.47 -16.68 -21.84
CA ARG A 664 -9.92 -17.32 -23.06
C ARG A 664 -10.94 -17.56 -24.19
N SER A 665 -12.13 -16.98 -24.09
CA SER A 665 -13.14 -16.99 -25.16
C SER A 665 -12.60 -16.35 -26.44
N VAL A 666 -12.94 -16.95 -27.58
CA VAL A 666 -12.66 -16.37 -28.91
C VAL A 666 -13.60 -15.22 -29.28
N PHE A 667 -14.63 -14.96 -28.48
CA PHE A 667 -15.59 -13.87 -28.65
C PHE A 667 -15.28 -12.75 -27.66
N PRO A 668 -14.65 -11.64 -28.10
CA PRO A 668 -14.27 -10.54 -27.19
C PRO A 668 -15.49 -9.77 -26.66
N THR A 669 -16.57 -9.67 -27.44
CA THR A 669 -17.87 -9.13 -26.99
C THR A 669 -19.03 -9.87 -27.64
N ARG A 670 -20.19 -9.93 -26.97
CA ARG A 670 -21.44 -10.49 -27.52
C ARG A 670 -22.67 -9.77 -26.98
N THR A 671 -23.75 -9.75 -27.74
CA THR A 671 -25.07 -9.29 -27.31
C THR A 671 -25.80 -10.36 -26.49
N ALA A 672 -26.80 -9.96 -25.70
CA ALA A 672 -27.67 -10.92 -25.00
C ALA A 672 -28.39 -11.89 -25.96
N ALA A 673 -28.74 -11.45 -27.17
CA ALA A 673 -29.36 -12.28 -28.19
C ALA A 673 -28.41 -13.34 -28.77
N GLU A 674 -27.13 -13.02 -28.92
CA GLU A 674 -26.10 -13.99 -29.35
C GLU A 674 -25.80 -15.01 -28.26
N LEU A 675 -25.73 -14.58 -26.98
CA LEU A 675 -25.61 -15.50 -25.86
C LEU A 675 -26.80 -16.48 -25.84
N ARG A 676 -28.03 -15.98 -25.98
CA ARG A 676 -29.23 -16.81 -26.06
C ARG A 676 -29.12 -17.88 -27.14
N ARG A 677 -28.73 -17.49 -28.36
CA ARG A 677 -28.55 -18.43 -29.47
C ARG A 677 -27.55 -19.54 -29.13
N SER A 678 -26.44 -19.19 -28.48
CA SER A 678 -25.44 -20.19 -28.07
C SER A 678 -25.97 -21.17 -27.02
N VAL A 679 -26.86 -20.74 -26.13
CA VAL A 679 -27.54 -21.60 -25.15
C VAL A 679 -28.55 -22.52 -25.85
N GLU A 680 -29.30 -22.01 -26.83
CA GLU A 680 -30.22 -22.81 -27.65
C GLU A 680 -29.48 -23.90 -28.45
N GLU A 681 -28.36 -23.55 -29.09
CA GLU A 681 -27.51 -24.48 -29.83
C GLU A 681 -26.93 -25.58 -28.92
N LEU A 682 -26.40 -25.19 -27.75
CA LEU A 682 -25.90 -26.14 -26.75
C LEU A 682 -27.01 -27.08 -26.26
N GLY A 683 -28.19 -26.53 -25.95
CA GLY A 683 -29.36 -27.30 -25.53
C GLY A 683 -29.79 -28.34 -26.56
N ALA A 684 -29.66 -28.06 -27.86
CA ALA A 684 -29.98 -29.02 -28.92
C ALA A 684 -28.97 -30.18 -29.04
N MET A 685 -27.73 -29.99 -28.55
CA MET A 685 -26.66 -30.99 -28.57
C MET A 685 -26.76 -31.97 -27.38
N LEU A 686 -27.28 -31.51 -26.24
CA LEU A 686 -27.36 -32.27 -24.98
C LEU A 686 -28.74 -32.95 -24.81
N THR A 687 -28.81 -34.00 -23.98
CA THR A 687 -30.08 -34.63 -23.56
C THR A 687 -30.68 -33.93 -22.35
N SER A 688 -29.82 -33.38 -21.50
CA SER A 688 -30.18 -32.53 -20.38
C SER A 688 -28.97 -31.66 -20.02
N TYR A 689 -29.24 -30.47 -19.49
CA TYR A 689 -28.23 -29.65 -18.86
C TYR A 689 -28.84 -28.89 -17.69
N ARG A 690 -27.99 -28.49 -16.75
CA ARG A 690 -28.37 -27.62 -15.63
C ARG A 690 -27.33 -26.53 -15.45
N VAL A 691 -27.78 -25.39 -14.95
CA VAL A 691 -26.95 -24.23 -14.58
C VAL A 691 -27.24 -23.81 -13.16
N TRP A 692 -26.23 -23.31 -12.46
CA TRP A 692 -26.41 -22.70 -11.14
C TRP A 692 -25.25 -21.79 -10.77
N GLY A 693 -25.45 -20.96 -9.75
CA GLY A 693 -24.39 -20.18 -9.14
C GLY A 693 -23.91 -20.83 -7.84
N PRO A 694 -22.73 -21.48 -7.77
CA PRO A 694 -22.26 -22.06 -6.52
C PRO A 694 -22.06 -21.02 -5.43
N ALA A 695 -21.50 -19.87 -5.79
CA ALA A 695 -21.22 -18.77 -4.87
C ALA A 695 -21.54 -17.44 -5.54
N VAL A 696 -22.07 -16.51 -4.74
CA VAL A 696 -22.45 -15.15 -5.14
C VAL A 696 -21.91 -14.19 -4.09
N CYS A 697 -21.19 -13.16 -4.53
CA CYS A 697 -20.67 -12.09 -3.70
C CYS A 697 -21.20 -10.75 -4.22
N TRP A 698 -21.92 -10.02 -3.36
CA TRP A 698 -22.38 -8.67 -3.65
C TRP A 698 -21.34 -7.66 -3.17
N LEU A 699 -20.84 -6.83 -4.07
CA LEU A 699 -19.86 -5.77 -3.75
C LEU A 699 -20.53 -4.44 -3.39
N SER A 700 -21.73 -4.23 -3.89
CA SER A 700 -22.64 -3.14 -3.54
C SER A 700 -24.08 -3.65 -3.66
N THR A 701 -25.07 -2.78 -3.47
CA THR A 701 -26.48 -3.14 -3.69
C THR A 701 -26.78 -3.54 -5.14
N ASN A 702 -25.95 -3.14 -6.10
CA ASN A 702 -26.20 -3.31 -7.53
C ASN A 702 -25.04 -3.98 -8.29
N TRP A 703 -23.87 -4.18 -7.67
CA TRP A 703 -22.76 -4.93 -8.27
C TRP A 703 -22.65 -6.32 -7.66
N VAL A 704 -22.69 -7.32 -8.54
CA VAL A 704 -22.63 -8.73 -8.16
C VAL A 704 -21.52 -9.45 -8.94
N MET A 705 -20.80 -10.30 -8.22
CA MET A 705 -19.90 -11.28 -8.79
C MET A 705 -20.43 -12.67 -8.45
N ALA A 706 -20.60 -13.49 -9.46
CA ALA A 706 -21.12 -14.84 -9.31
C ALA A 706 -20.23 -15.84 -10.03
N ARG A 707 -19.93 -16.95 -9.35
CA ARG A 707 -19.48 -18.16 -10.02
C ARG A 707 -20.68 -18.77 -10.73
N HIS A 708 -20.51 -19.19 -11.98
CA HIS A 708 -21.54 -19.85 -12.76
C HIS A 708 -21.03 -21.21 -13.20
N GLU A 709 -21.77 -22.26 -12.85
CA GLU A 709 -21.50 -23.64 -13.25
C GLU A 709 -22.58 -24.12 -14.20
N ARG A 710 -22.16 -24.98 -15.12
CA ARG A 710 -23.04 -25.70 -16.03
C ARG A 710 -22.58 -27.15 -16.12
N GLU A 711 -23.53 -28.06 -16.01
CA GLU A 711 -23.32 -29.48 -16.28
C GLU A 711 -24.27 -29.93 -17.39
N GLY A 712 -23.81 -30.84 -18.25
CA GLY A 712 -24.56 -31.35 -19.38
C GLY A 712 -24.33 -32.83 -19.60
N VAL A 713 -25.36 -33.54 -20.07
CA VAL A 713 -25.27 -34.94 -20.49
C VAL A 713 -25.49 -35.02 -22.00
N GLY A 714 -24.57 -35.65 -22.72
CA GLY A 714 -24.65 -35.89 -24.16
C GLY A 714 -25.62 -37.02 -24.53
N ARG A 715 -25.90 -37.16 -25.83
CA ARG A 715 -26.80 -38.22 -26.35
C ARG A 715 -26.29 -39.65 -26.11
N ASN A 716 -24.98 -39.81 -25.89
CA ASN A 716 -24.34 -41.09 -25.59
C ASN A 716 -24.08 -41.31 -24.10
N GLY A 717 -24.59 -40.43 -23.22
CA GLY A 717 -24.33 -40.47 -21.78
C GLY A 717 -22.99 -39.85 -21.34
N GLU A 718 -22.32 -39.12 -22.23
CA GLU A 718 -21.10 -38.35 -21.91
C GLU A 718 -21.42 -37.17 -20.97
N GLU A 719 -20.65 -36.97 -19.91
CA GLU A 719 -20.81 -35.86 -18.98
C GLU A 719 -19.89 -34.69 -19.33
N PHE A 720 -20.43 -33.47 -19.30
CA PHE A 720 -19.72 -32.23 -19.58
C PHE A 720 -19.90 -31.24 -18.42
N SER A 721 -18.86 -30.48 -18.09
CA SER A 721 -18.92 -29.40 -17.10
C SER A 721 -18.22 -28.13 -17.61
N TRP A 722 -18.76 -26.97 -17.26
CA TRP A 722 -18.20 -25.67 -17.58
C TRP A 722 -18.36 -24.70 -16.41
N SER A 723 -17.28 -23.98 -16.11
CA SER A 723 -17.23 -23.02 -15.01
C SER A 723 -16.78 -21.65 -15.52
N ARG A 724 -17.46 -20.59 -15.07
CA ARG A 724 -17.17 -19.18 -15.41
C ARG A 724 -17.37 -18.27 -14.22
N LEU A 725 -16.76 -17.09 -14.25
CA LEU A 725 -17.08 -15.98 -13.36
C LEU A 725 -17.81 -14.90 -14.16
N TYR A 726 -18.93 -14.43 -13.63
CA TYR A 726 -19.67 -13.29 -14.16
C TYR A 726 -19.61 -12.14 -13.16
N VAL A 727 -19.20 -10.98 -13.67
CA VAL A 727 -19.13 -9.73 -12.91
C VAL A 727 -20.02 -8.72 -13.60
N GLY A 728 -21.00 -8.16 -12.90
CA GLY A 728 -21.96 -7.27 -13.55
C GLY A 728 -22.64 -6.28 -12.61
N GLU A 729 -23.07 -5.19 -13.23
CA GLU A 729 -23.97 -4.21 -12.64
C GLU A 729 -25.41 -4.56 -12.98
N THR A 730 -26.29 -4.40 -12.01
CA THR A 730 -27.71 -4.73 -12.08
C THR A 730 -28.56 -3.50 -11.79
N HIS A 731 -29.72 -3.43 -12.43
CA HIS A 731 -30.74 -2.44 -12.09
C HIS A 731 -32.14 -3.04 -12.29
N GLY A 732 -32.94 -3.07 -11.22
CA GLY A 732 -34.26 -3.70 -11.23
C GLY A 732 -34.18 -5.20 -11.55
N GLY A 733 -33.10 -5.85 -11.13
CA GLY A 733 -32.81 -7.28 -11.31
C GLY A 733 -32.38 -7.68 -12.71
N ARG A 734 -31.93 -6.72 -13.54
CA ARG A 734 -31.42 -6.98 -14.89
C ARG A 734 -29.99 -6.49 -15.02
N PHE A 735 -29.14 -7.22 -15.73
CA PHE A 735 -27.79 -6.75 -16.03
C PHE A 735 -27.84 -5.54 -16.98
N THR A 736 -27.18 -4.44 -16.55
CA THR A 736 -26.87 -3.24 -17.36
C THR A 736 -25.45 -3.29 -17.89
N SER A 737 -24.55 -3.99 -17.19
CA SER A 737 -23.19 -4.30 -17.60
C SER A 737 -22.83 -5.71 -17.14
N LEU A 738 -22.10 -6.47 -17.97
CA LEU A 738 -21.69 -7.84 -17.64
C LEU A 738 -20.35 -8.17 -18.31
N CYS A 739 -19.42 -8.73 -17.54
CA CYS A 739 -18.11 -9.18 -17.99
C CYS A 739 -17.86 -10.63 -17.55
N GLU A 740 -17.33 -11.45 -18.46
CA GLU A 740 -16.97 -12.86 -18.22
C GLU A 740 -15.47 -13.04 -17.98
N PHE A 741 -15.12 -13.85 -16.98
CA PHE A 741 -13.74 -14.27 -16.65
C PHE A 741 -13.63 -15.79 -16.50
N ASP A 742 -12.40 -16.31 -16.62
CA ASP A 742 -12.07 -17.69 -16.24
C ASP A 742 -12.02 -17.83 -14.71
N VAL A 743 -12.29 -19.03 -14.18
CA VAL A 743 -12.38 -19.26 -12.72
C VAL A 743 -11.05 -19.05 -11.99
N ASP A 744 -9.93 -19.23 -12.69
CA ASP A 744 -8.59 -18.98 -12.14
C ASP A 744 -8.29 -17.48 -11.98
N ASP A 745 -9.10 -16.60 -12.58
CA ASP A 745 -8.91 -15.13 -12.60
C ASP A 745 -9.82 -14.40 -11.59
N GLU A 746 -10.15 -15.03 -10.45
CA GLU A 746 -11.03 -14.48 -9.41
C GLU A 746 -10.59 -13.06 -8.96
N GLU A 747 -9.30 -12.87 -8.68
CA GLU A 747 -8.78 -11.57 -8.23
C GLU A 747 -8.93 -10.48 -9.30
N ALA A 748 -8.68 -10.81 -10.57
CA ALA A 748 -8.84 -9.87 -11.67
C ALA A 748 -10.32 -9.50 -11.89
N ALA A 749 -11.23 -10.44 -11.65
CA ALA A 749 -12.67 -10.22 -11.71
C ALA A 749 -13.15 -9.30 -10.58
N PHE A 750 -12.67 -9.49 -9.34
CA PHE A 750 -12.96 -8.57 -8.22
C PHE A 750 -12.37 -7.18 -8.47
N ALA A 751 -11.12 -7.10 -8.92
CA ALA A 751 -10.48 -5.83 -9.25
C ALA A 751 -11.26 -5.06 -10.32
N TYR A 752 -11.79 -5.75 -11.34
CA TYR A 752 -12.66 -5.13 -12.34
C TYR A 752 -13.93 -4.55 -11.72
N ALA A 753 -14.64 -5.30 -10.87
CA ALA A 753 -15.84 -4.79 -10.20
C ALA A 753 -15.52 -3.54 -9.35
N GLU A 754 -14.46 -3.61 -8.56
CA GLU A 754 -14.04 -2.54 -7.65
C GLU A 754 -13.57 -1.30 -8.40
N GLU A 755 -12.87 -1.47 -9.52
CA GLU A 755 -12.51 -0.38 -10.43
C GLU A 755 -13.77 0.33 -10.93
N ARG A 756 -14.80 -0.42 -11.35
CA ARG A 756 -16.05 0.15 -11.89
C ARG A 756 -16.87 0.84 -10.79
N ILE A 757 -16.92 0.29 -9.58
CA ILE A 757 -17.53 0.91 -8.40
C ILE A 757 -16.78 2.20 -8.03
N ARG A 758 -15.44 2.17 -7.99
CA ARG A 758 -14.61 3.34 -7.69
C ARG A 758 -14.77 4.42 -8.75
N ALA A 759 -14.80 4.05 -10.03
CA ALA A 759 -15.06 4.98 -11.12
C ALA A 759 -16.42 5.68 -10.98
N ALA A 760 -17.44 4.97 -10.49
CA ALA A 760 -18.74 5.57 -10.17
C ALA A 760 -18.71 6.49 -8.94
N ALA A 761 -17.81 6.22 -7.97
CA ALA A 761 -17.62 7.02 -6.75
C ALA A 761 -16.58 8.15 -6.90
N SER A 762 -15.92 8.28 -8.06
CA SER A 762 -14.88 9.26 -8.33
C SER A 762 -15.37 10.70 -8.09
N ARG A 763 -14.52 11.53 -7.47
CA ARG A 763 -14.70 12.98 -7.33
C ARG A 763 -14.28 13.73 -8.60
N LEU A 764 -13.64 13.04 -9.56
CA LEU A 764 -13.23 13.51 -10.89
C LEU A 764 -13.86 12.65 -12.02
N PRO A 765 -15.19 12.45 -12.03
CA PRO A 765 -15.83 11.59 -13.01
C PRO A 765 -15.69 12.18 -14.42
N LEU A 766 -15.41 11.32 -15.42
CA LEU A 766 -15.46 11.70 -16.85
C LEU A 766 -16.87 11.60 -17.43
N SER A 767 -17.88 11.69 -16.58
CA SER A 767 -19.30 11.63 -16.93
C SER A 767 -20.05 12.69 -16.13
N ASN A 768 -20.87 13.48 -16.81
CA ASN A 768 -21.80 14.43 -16.22
C ASN A 768 -23.13 14.40 -16.97
N SER A 769 -24.07 15.27 -16.60
CA SER A 769 -25.36 15.31 -17.29
C SER A 769 -25.23 15.56 -18.79
N ALA A 770 -24.31 16.44 -19.22
CA ALA A 770 -24.05 16.71 -20.64
C ALA A 770 -23.55 15.49 -21.41
N SER A 771 -22.53 14.79 -20.89
CA SER A 771 -21.98 13.60 -21.57
C SER A 771 -23.01 12.48 -21.67
N ARG A 772 -23.85 12.28 -20.65
CA ARG A 772 -24.93 11.27 -20.68
C ARG A 772 -26.00 11.58 -21.73
N VAL A 773 -26.28 12.87 -21.98
CA VAL A 773 -27.18 13.27 -23.09
C VAL A 773 -26.53 12.97 -24.43
N VAL A 774 -25.22 13.21 -24.58
CA VAL A 774 -24.46 12.86 -25.79
C VAL A 774 -24.48 11.35 -26.06
N ASP A 775 -24.22 10.53 -25.04
CA ASP A 775 -24.23 9.07 -25.15
C ASP A 775 -25.58 8.56 -25.66
N ARG A 776 -26.69 9.04 -25.06
CA ARG A 776 -28.05 8.72 -25.50
C ARG A 776 -28.32 9.15 -26.95
N GLY A 777 -27.80 10.30 -27.37
CA GLY A 777 -27.92 10.76 -28.75
C GLY A 777 -27.23 9.81 -29.74
N PHE A 778 -26.03 9.34 -29.40
CA PHE A 778 -25.31 8.37 -30.23
C PHE A 778 -25.91 6.95 -30.17
N ASP A 779 -26.50 6.54 -29.05
CA ASP A 779 -27.29 5.30 -28.98
C ASP A 779 -28.48 5.34 -29.95
N ALA A 780 -29.20 6.46 -29.98
CA ALA A 780 -30.28 6.67 -30.94
C ALA A 780 -29.77 6.61 -32.39
N MET A 781 -28.61 7.21 -32.68
CA MET A 781 -27.98 7.13 -34.02
C MET A 781 -27.59 5.69 -34.39
N ARG A 782 -27.01 4.92 -33.47
CA ARG A 782 -26.70 3.48 -33.68
C ARG A 782 -27.96 2.64 -33.89
N ALA A 783 -29.06 3.00 -33.25
CA ALA A 783 -30.37 2.39 -33.45
C ALA A 783 -31.10 2.86 -34.73
N ASN A 784 -30.46 3.75 -35.51
CA ASN A 784 -31.04 4.40 -36.69
C ASN A 784 -32.35 5.17 -36.38
N ASP A 785 -32.43 5.80 -35.21
CA ASP A 785 -33.57 6.59 -34.74
C ASP A 785 -33.24 8.09 -34.74
N ALA A 786 -33.50 8.75 -35.88
CA ALA A 786 -33.29 10.18 -36.01
C ALA A 786 -34.19 11.03 -35.09
N THR A 787 -35.38 10.51 -34.73
CA THR A 787 -36.34 11.28 -33.93
C THR A 787 -35.87 11.34 -32.48
N ALA A 788 -35.49 10.19 -31.91
CA ALA A 788 -34.95 10.12 -30.55
C ALA A 788 -33.67 10.96 -30.39
N ALA A 789 -32.81 11.00 -31.42
CA ALA A 789 -31.62 11.86 -31.40
C ALA A 789 -31.95 13.37 -31.45
N LEU A 790 -33.03 13.76 -32.13
CA LEU A 790 -33.45 15.17 -32.24
C LEU A 790 -34.14 15.68 -30.96
N GLU A 791 -34.92 14.84 -30.29
CA GLU A 791 -35.65 15.19 -29.05
C GLU A 791 -34.75 15.60 -27.87
N LEU A 792 -33.45 15.28 -27.93
CA LEU A 792 -32.46 15.67 -26.93
C LEU A 792 -31.98 17.12 -27.06
N ARG A 793 -32.43 17.86 -28.08
CA ARG A 793 -31.99 19.23 -28.39
C ARG A 793 -33.07 20.26 -28.10
N SER A 794 -32.66 21.40 -27.55
CA SER A 794 -33.57 22.49 -27.23
C SER A 794 -34.06 23.20 -28.50
N LYS A 795 -35.28 23.74 -28.48
CA LYS A 795 -35.83 24.53 -29.60
C LYS A 795 -35.04 25.81 -29.86
N THR A 796 -34.30 26.29 -28.87
CA THR A 796 -33.43 27.47 -28.98
C THR A 796 -31.94 27.09 -29.14
N LEU A 797 -31.66 25.90 -29.68
CA LEU A 797 -30.32 25.41 -29.93
C LEU A 797 -29.48 26.43 -30.72
N VAL A 798 -28.29 26.71 -30.20
CA VAL A 798 -27.23 27.37 -30.95
C VAL A 798 -26.30 26.29 -31.51
N TYR A 799 -26.41 26.03 -32.82
CA TYR A 799 -25.51 25.11 -33.54
C TYR A 799 -24.37 25.91 -34.18
N ASP A 800 -23.15 25.71 -33.71
CA ASP A 800 -21.95 26.44 -34.12
C ASP A 800 -20.98 25.50 -34.85
N ASP A 801 -21.09 25.43 -36.18
CA ASP A 801 -20.23 24.60 -37.03
C ASP A 801 -18.98 25.38 -37.43
N ARG A 802 -17.83 25.02 -36.83
CA ARG A 802 -16.54 25.68 -37.05
C ARG A 802 -15.58 24.87 -37.92
N ARG A 803 -16.08 23.82 -38.58
CA ARG A 803 -15.27 22.98 -39.48
C ARG A 803 -14.81 23.75 -40.72
N ARG A 804 -13.64 23.40 -41.26
CA ARG A 804 -13.05 23.99 -42.47
C ARG A 804 -13.86 23.71 -43.73
N ILE A 805 -14.60 22.59 -43.77
CA ILE A 805 -15.56 22.26 -44.81
C ILE A 805 -16.94 22.16 -44.14
N SER A 806 -17.68 23.27 -44.15
CA SER A 806 -19.06 23.29 -43.67
C SER A 806 -20.04 22.87 -44.77
N GLY A 807 -21.06 22.12 -44.37
CA GLY A 807 -22.21 21.82 -45.23
C GLY A 807 -23.16 23.01 -45.35
N ALA A 808 -24.41 22.78 -45.79
CA ALA A 808 -25.44 23.81 -45.73
C ALA A 808 -25.61 24.33 -44.29
N LEU A 809 -25.81 25.65 -44.13
CA LEU A 809 -25.92 26.28 -42.82
C LEU A 809 -27.12 25.70 -42.05
N ILE A 810 -26.87 25.09 -40.89
CA ILE A 810 -27.93 24.62 -39.99
C ILE A 810 -28.40 25.83 -39.18
N GLY A 811 -29.51 26.45 -39.61
CA GLY A 811 -30.05 27.66 -38.98
C GLY A 811 -31.17 27.39 -37.97
N SER A 812 -31.73 26.17 -37.98
CA SER A 812 -32.85 25.77 -37.11
C SER A 812 -32.77 24.29 -36.73
N ILE A 813 -33.57 23.90 -35.72
CA ILE A 813 -33.69 22.50 -35.30
C ILE A 813 -34.31 21.61 -36.38
N ASP A 814 -35.17 22.17 -37.24
CA ASP A 814 -35.77 21.45 -38.36
C ASP A 814 -34.72 21.13 -39.44
N ASP A 815 -33.82 22.09 -39.72
CA ASP A 815 -32.69 21.89 -40.64
C ASP A 815 -31.74 20.80 -40.11
N LEU A 816 -31.52 20.77 -38.79
CA LEU A 816 -30.72 19.74 -38.14
C LEU A 816 -31.37 18.36 -38.23
N GLY A 817 -32.69 18.27 -38.01
CA GLY A 817 -33.44 17.02 -38.16
C GLY A 817 -33.36 16.46 -39.58
N ALA A 818 -33.50 17.32 -40.59
CA ALA A 818 -33.32 16.93 -41.98
C ALA A 818 -31.88 16.45 -42.27
N GLY A 819 -30.87 17.15 -41.74
CA GLY A 819 -29.47 16.76 -41.84
C GLY A 819 -29.16 15.42 -41.18
N LEU A 820 -29.72 15.16 -40.00
CA LEU A 820 -29.53 13.92 -39.26
C LEU A 820 -30.14 12.72 -40.00
N ALA A 821 -31.31 12.87 -40.60
CA ALA A 821 -31.92 11.82 -41.42
C ALA A 821 -31.04 11.45 -42.63
N VAL A 822 -30.44 12.44 -43.30
CA VAL A 822 -29.50 12.18 -44.41
C VAL A 822 -28.23 11.49 -43.91
N LEU A 823 -27.67 11.96 -42.80
CA LEU A 823 -26.48 11.42 -42.17
C LEU A 823 -26.63 9.92 -41.82
N LEU A 824 -27.77 9.52 -41.23
CA LEU A 824 -28.03 8.12 -40.89
C LEU A 824 -28.20 7.21 -42.12
N THR A 825 -28.54 7.76 -43.29
CA THR A 825 -28.50 6.99 -44.54
C THR A 825 -27.08 6.85 -45.10
N GLN A 826 -26.21 7.82 -44.79
CA GLN A 826 -24.84 7.87 -45.30
C GLN A 826 -23.88 7.01 -44.48
N TYR A 827 -24.03 6.98 -43.16
CA TYR A 827 -23.13 6.27 -42.24
C TYR A 827 -23.90 5.20 -41.45
N GLN A 828 -23.31 4.02 -41.28
CA GLN A 828 -23.93 2.89 -40.57
C GLN A 828 -23.27 2.61 -39.21
N GLN A 829 -22.06 3.13 -38.99
CA GLN A 829 -21.27 2.89 -37.79
C GLN A 829 -20.97 4.20 -37.08
N PHE A 830 -21.28 4.26 -35.78
CA PHE A 830 -21.14 5.46 -34.96
C PHE A 830 -20.42 5.16 -33.64
N GLU A 831 -19.24 5.73 -33.49
CA GLU A 831 -18.44 5.71 -32.27
C GLU A 831 -18.43 7.09 -31.63
N ASN A 832 -18.46 7.13 -30.30
CA ASN A 832 -18.28 8.35 -29.53
C ASN A 832 -17.49 8.08 -28.25
N ARG A 833 -16.79 9.10 -27.75
CA ARG A 833 -16.17 9.10 -26.42
C ARG A 833 -16.15 10.50 -25.84
N THR A 834 -16.39 10.62 -24.54
CA THR A 834 -16.19 11.89 -23.82
C THR A 834 -14.70 12.12 -23.59
N LEU A 835 -14.21 13.30 -23.96
CA LEU A 835 -12.81 13.71 -23.76
C LEU A 835 -12.63 14.55 -22.50
N ALA A 836 -13.56 15.46 -22.21
CA ALA A 836 -13.53 16.29 -21.02
C ALA A 836 -14.93 16.72 -20.56
N VAL A 837 -15.09 16.94 -19.26
CA VAL A 837 -16.29 17.49 -18.62
C VAL A 837 -15.93 18.68 -17.73
N ARG A 838 -16.84 19.66 -17.64
CA ARG A 838 -16.70 20.79 -16.73
C ARG A 838 -18.02 21.02 -16.03
N GLY A 839 -17.99 20.90 -14.69
CA GLY A 839 -19.21 20.95 -13.89
C GLY A 839 -20.25 19.92 -14.35
N ASP A 840 -21.54 20.24 -14.22
CA ASP A 840 -22.61 19.29 -14.61
C ASP A 840 -23.08 19.46 -16.07
N ARG A 841 -22.95 20.67 -16.64
CA ARG A 841 -23.63 21.05 -17.90
C ARG A 841 -22.78 21.08 -19.16
N LEU A 842 -21.46 20.89 -19.08
CA LEU A 842 -20.56 21.00 -20.24
C LEU A 842 -19.75 19.73 -20.48
N CYS A 843 -19.69 19.28 -21.75
CA CYS A 843 -18.79 18.21 -22.17
C CYS A 843 -18.14 18.50 -23.54
N LEU A 844 -16.90 18.05 -23.69
CA LEU A 844 -16.19 17.91 -24.96
C LEU A 844 -16.16 16.43 -25.32
N ALA A 845 -16.71 16.06 -26.47
CA ALA A 845 -16.78 14.69 -26.96
C ALA A 845 -16.10 14.53 -28.33
N TRP A 846 -15.54 13.36 -28.58
CA TRP A 846 -15.03 12.94 -29.88
C TRP A 846 -16.02 11.94 -30.49
N SER A 847 -16.17 11.96 -31.82
CA SER A 847 -17.00 11.00 -32.53
C SER A 847 -16.41 10.60 -33.87
N ARG A 848 -16.60 9.34 -34.27
CA ARG A 848 -16.24 8.82 -35.60
C ARG A 848 -17.43 8.15 -36.24
N TRP A 849 -17.71 8.54 -37.47
CA TRP A 849 -18.82 8.03 -38.27
C TRP A 849 -18.24 7.33 -39.49
N GLN A 850 -18.67 6.11 -39.77
CA GLN A 850 -18.13 5.29 -40.86
C GLN A 850 -19.24 4.61 -41.67
N ASP A 851 -19.01 4.50 -42.97
CA ASP A 851 -19.85 3.73 -43.90
C ASP A 851 -19.21 2.39 -44.26
N ASP A 852 -20.00 1.49 -44.84
CA ASP A 852 -19.54 0.14 -45.22
C ASP A 852 -18.49 0.13 -46.34
N THR A 853 -18.27 1.26 -47.01
CA THR A 853 -17.24 1.41 -48.05
C THR A 853 -15.91 1.92 -47.50
N GLY A 854 -15.85 2.20 -46.19
CA GLY A 854 -14.67 2.68 -45.49
C GLY A 854 -14.54 4.20 -45.48
N ASN A 855 -15.54 4.97 -45.93
CA ASN A 855 -15.50 6.43 -45.76
C ASN A 855 -15.73 6.75 -44.29
N GLU A 856 -14.90 7.62 -43.73
CA GLU A 856 -14.97 8.02 -42.33
C GLU A 856 -15.00 9.54 -42.17
N ALA A 857 -15.66 10.00 -41.11
CA ALA A 857 -15.65 11.40 -40.69
C ALA A 857 -15.51 11.48 -39.17
N ILE A 858 -14.51 12.23 -38.71
CA ILE A 858 -14.15 12.36 -37.30
C ILE A 858 -14.34 13.82 -36.87
N HIS A 859 -14.95 14.01 -35.70
CA HIS A 859 -15.35 15.33 -35.21
C HIS A 859 -15.16 15.47 -33.70
N LEU A 860 -14.97 16.71 -33.26
CA LEU A 860 -15.05 17.12 -31.86
C LEU A 860 -16.33 17.93 -31.63
N HIS A 861 -16.98 17.72 -30.49
CA HIS A 861 -18.25 18.34 -30.12
C HIS A 861 -18.14 19.00 -28.74
N VAL A 862 -18.45 20.29 -28.64
CA VAL A 862 -18.65 20.98 -27.35
C VAL A 862 -20.15 21.13 -27.12
N ILE A 863 -20.65 20.49 -26.07
CA ILE A 863 -22.07 20.47 -25.74
C ILE A 863 -22.29 21.20 -24.42
N GLU A 864 -23.26 22.10 -24.40
CA GLU A 864 -23.78 22.72 -23.19
C GLU A 864 -25.27 22.44 -23.05
N LEU A 865 -25.68 21.95 -21.87
CA LEU A 865 -27.09 21.77 -21.54
C LEU A 865 -27.72 23.07 -21.06
N GLY A 866 -29.00 23.28 -21.39
CA GLY A 866 -29.88 24.27 -20.74
C GLY A 866 -30.31 23.84 -19.35
N GLU A 867 -31.05 24.71 -18.65
CA GLU A 867 -31.68 24.35 -17.36
C GLU A 867 -32.77 23.27 -17.51
N ASP A 868 -33.27 23.07 -18.73
CA ASP A 868 -34.23 22.03 -19.12
C ASP A 868 -33.58 20.64 -19.32
N GLY A 869 -32.25 20.55 -19.19
CA GLY A 869 -31.49 19.31 -19.43
C GLY A 869 -31.37 18.92 -20.90
N LEU A 870 -31.80 19.79 -21.83
CA LEU A 870 -31.66 19.60 -23.26
C LEU A 870 -30.42 20.33 -23.78
N ILE A 871 -29.90 19.89 -24.94
CA ILE A 871 -28.74 20.55 -25.57
C ILE A 871 -29.16 21.96 -26.02
N GLY A 872 -28.60 22.98 -25.37
CA GLY A 872 -28.81 24.39 -25.70
C GLY A 872 -27.72 24.96 -26.62
N TYR A 873 -26.53 24.37 -26.59
CA TYR A 873 -25.43 24.69 -27.50
C TYR A 873 -24.72 23.42 -27.98
N GLU A 874 -24.44 23.36 -29.27
CA GLU A 874 -23.66 22.32 -29.92
C GLU A 874 -22.64 22.96 -30.85
N GLY A 875 -21.37 22.96 -30.43
CA GLY A 875 -20.25 23.41 -31.25
C GLY A 875 -19.55 22.23 -31.90
N ARG A 876 -19.34 22.27 -33.22
CA ARG A 876 -18.71 21.18 -33.99
C ARG A 876 -17.39 21.65 -34.60
N PHE A 877 -16.33 20.86 -34.41
CA PHE A 877 -14.97 21.17 -34.81
C PHE A 877 -14.35 19.99 -35.57
N ASP A 878 -13.32 20.28 -36.38
CA ASP A 878 -12.49 19.25 -37.02
C ASP A 878 -11.64 18.55 -35.95
N GLU A 879 -11.23 17.30 -36.19
CA GLU A 879 -10.41 16.53 -35.24
C GLU A 879 -9.07 17.20 -34.92
N ASP A 880 -8.49 17.92 -35.89
CA ASP A 880 -7.22 18.62 -35.76
C ASP A 880 -7.33 20.02 -35.15
N ASP A 881 -8.55 20.47 -34.77
CA ASP A 881 -8.80 21.76 -34.11
C ASP A 881 -9.20 21.58 -32.63
N PHE A 882 -8.44 20.72 -31.94
CA PHE A 882 -8.70 20.39 -30.54
C PHE A 882 -8.56 21.61 -29.62
N GLU A 883 -7.58 22.47 -29.87
CA GLU A 883 -7.30 23.66 -29.05
C GLU A 883 -8.49 24.63 -29.07
N ALA A 884 -9.16 24.81 -30.21
CA ALA A 884 -10.35 25.66 -30.29
C ALA A 884 -11.53 25.04 -29.54
N ALA A 885 -11.75 23.73 -29.70
CA ALA A 885 -12.81 23.02 -29.00
C ALA A 885 -12.60 23.06 -27.47
N TYR A 886 -11.37 22.81 -27.02
CA TYR A 886 -11.00 22.87 -25.60
C TYR A 886 -11.10 24.30 -25.04
N THR A 887 -10.67 25.31 -25.81
CA THR A 887 -10.81 26.72 -25.41
C THR A 887 -12.28 27.11 -25.28
N GLU A 888 -13.16 26.67 -26.18
CA GLU A 888 -14.59 26.97 -26.11
C GLU A 888 -15.27 26.29 -24.91
N LEU A 889 -14.90 25.03 -24.60
CA LEU A 889 -15.34 24.33 -23.38
C LEU A 889 -15.00 25.15 -22.13
N GLU A 890 -13.74 25.55 -21.99
CA GLU A 890 -13.26 26.28 -20.82
C GLU A 890 -13.86 27.68 -20.73
N ARG A 891 -13.96 28.41 -21.85
CA ARG A 891 -14.58 29.74 -21.91
C ARG A 891 -16.01 29.72 -21.40
N ARG A 892 -16.79 28.70 -21.79
CA ARG A 892 -18.17 28.52 -21.31
C ARG A 892 -18.23 28.15 -19.85
N TYR A 893 -17.36 27.26 -19.40
CA TYR A 893 -17.31 26.86 -18.00
C TYR A 893 -17.02 28.05 -17.07
N TYR A 894 -15.98 28.84 -17.35
CA TYR A 894 -15.62 29.98 -16.50
C TYR A 894 -16.56 31.18 -16.66
N ALA A 895 -17.39 31.23 -17.70
CA ALA A 895 -18.50 32.19 -17.80
C ALA A 895 -19.74 31.75 -17.00
N GLY A 896 -19.85 30.46 -16.68
CA GLY A 896 -20.97 29.84 -15.95
C GLY A 896 -20.52 29.25 -14.61
N GLU A 897 -20.65 27.92 -14.47
CA GLU A 897 -20.43 27.19 -13.21
C GLU A 897 -19.05 27.40 -12.58
N GLY A 898 -18.02 27.68 -13.39
CA GLY A 898 -16.65 27.87 -12.96
C GLY A 898 -16.27 29.31 -12.58
N ALA A 899 -17.20 30.27 -12.64
CA ALA A 899 -16.90 31.70 -12.46
C ALA A 899 -16.06 32.06 -11.21
N PRO A 900 -16.28 31.45 -10.02
CA PRO A 900 -15.45 31.74 -8.84
C PRO A 900 -13.96 31.40 -8.98
N TYR A 901 -13.60 30.53 -9.94
CA TYR A 901 -12.24 30.01 -10.13
C TYR A 901 -11.58 30.56 -11.40
N ALA A 902 -12.20 31.51 -12.10
CA ALA A 902 -11.77 31.93 -13.43
C ALA A 902 -10.36 32.55 -13.46
N ALA A 903 -9.96 33.27 -12.42
CA ALA A 903 -8.66 33.93 -12.37
C ALA A 903 -7.51 32.90 -12.32
N GLU A 904 -7.54 32.00 -11.34
CA GLU A 904 -6.55 30.93 -11.17
C GLU A 904 -6.69 29.83 -12.23
N GLY A 905 -7.93 29.51 -12.64
CA GLY A 905 -8.22 28.49 -13.64
C GLY A 905 -7.70 28.80 -15.03
N SER A 906 -7.50 30.07 -15.36
CA SER A 906 -6.83 30.49 -16.59
C SER A 906 -5.42 29.88 -16.73
N VAL A 907 -4.69 29.73 -15.62
CA VAL A 907 -3.31 29.18 -15.61
C VAL A 907 -3.31 27.71 -16.03
N LEU A 908 -4.26 26.93 -15.51
CA LEU A 908 -4.45 25.51 -15.85
C LEU A 908 -4.80 25.32 -17.32
N ILE A 909 -5.59 26.23 -17.90
CA ILE A 909 -5.92 26.19 -19.34
C ILE A 909 -4.67 26.52 -20.17
N GLN A 910 -3.96 27.60 -19.81
CA GLN A 910 -2.86 28.10 -20.61
C GLN A 910 -1.68 27.14 -20.65
N ILE A 911 -1.40 26.40 -19.59
CA ILE A 911 -0.33 25.39 -19.59
C ILE A 911 -0.65 24.25 -20.57
N VAL A 912 -1.88 23.73 -20.57
CA VAL A 912 -2.34 22.69 -21.52
C VAL A 912 -2.26 23.19 -22.96
N LEU A 913 -2.76 24.41 -23.22
CA LEU A 913 -2.74 24.98 -24.56
C LEU A 913 -1.32 25.31 -25.05
N ALA A 914 -0.42 25.73 -24.16
CA ALA A 914 0.97 25.99 -24.50
C ALA A 914 1.72 24.70 -24.86
N GLU A 915 1.53 23.64 -24.07
CA GLU A 915 2.12 22.32 -24.33
C GLU A 915 1.64 21.75 -25.68
N ASN A 916 0.34 21.80 -25.97
CA ASN A 916 -0.21 21.34 -27.26
C ASN A 916 0.31 22.12 -28.47
N ARG A 917 0.64 23.41 -28.31
CA ARG A 917 1.28 24.22 -29.37
C ARG A 917 2.79 23.98 -29.49
N GLY A 918 3.37 23.15 -28.63
CA GLY A 918 4.82 22.97 -28.53
C GLY A 918 5.55 24.15 -27.88
N ASP A 919 4.82 25.10 -27.26
CA ASP A 919 5.39 26.23 -26.52
C ASP A 919 5.76 25.81 -25.10
N LEU A 920 6.82 25.01 -25.00
CA LEU A 920 7.31 24.50 -23.72
C LEU A 920 7.91 25.59 -22.82
N ASP A 921 8.44 26.66 -23.42
CA ASP A 921 8.89 27.83 -22.67
C ASP A 921 7.71 28.56 -22.00
N GLY A 922 6.58 28.69 -22.71
CA GLY A 922 5.32 29.16 -22.13
C GLY A 922 4.79 28.23 -21.04
N ALA A 923 4.70 26.92 -21.31
CA ALA A 923 4.14 25.94 -20.38
C ALA A 923 4.94 25.84 -19.06
N PHE A 924 6.27 25.78 -19.13
CA PHE A 924 7.14 25.53 -17.98
C PHE A 924 7.84 26.77 -17.42
N GLY A 925 7.96 27.86 -18.20
CA GLY A 925 8.66 29.08 -17.80
C GLY A 925 7.75 30.24 -17.38
N VAL A 926 6.49 30.26 -17.82
CA VAL A 926 5.54 31.34 -17.51
C VAL A 926 4.54 30.94 -16.41
N TYR A 927 4.09 29.69 -16.40
CA TYR A 927 3.00 29.23 -15.53
C TYR A 927 3.45 28.39 -14.32
N LEU A 928 4.74 28.09 -14.21
CA LEU A 928 5.33 27.42 -13.05
C LEU A 928 6.29 28.37 -12.33
N ARG A 929 6.32 28.35 -11.00
CA ARG A 929 7.32 29.13 -10.26
C ARG A 929 8.74 28.67 -10.62
N PRO A 930 9.70 29.60 -10.82
CA PRO A 930 11.10 29.24 -11.03
C PRO A 930 11.62 28.37 -9.88
N GLY A 931 12.26 27.25 -10.21
CA GLY A 931 12.79 26.30 -9.23
C GLY A 931 11.75 25.41 -8.56
N LEU A 932 10.49 25.42 -9.02
CA LEU A 932 9.45 24.53 -8.52
C LEU A 932 9.88 23.06 -8.67
N GLN A 933 9.80 22.34 -7.55
CA GLN A 933 9.90 20.89 -7.49
C GLN A 933 8.50 20.31 -7.60
N ILE A 934 8.33 19.40 -8.54
CA ILE A 934 7.09 18.66 -8.79
C ILE A 934 7.23 17.34 -8.05
N GLU A 935 6.56 17.27 -6.90
CA GLU A 935 6.58 16.09 -6.03
C GLU A 935 5.95 14.91 -6.77
N ASN A 936 6.55 13.73 -6.67
CA ASN A 936 5.99 12.53 -7.29
C ASN A 936 5.59 11.51 -6.21
N ARG A 937 4.30 11.19 -6.13
CA ARG A 937 3.74 10.15 -5.26
C ARG A 937 3.10 9.01 -6.06
N SER A 938 3.28 9.00 -7.37
CA SER A 938 2.84 7.91 -8.24
C SER A 938 3.88 6.77 -8.28
N ARG A 939 3.51 5.63 -8.86
CA ARG A 939 4.40 4.50 -9.20
C ARG A 939 5.39 4.83 -10.33
N SER A 940 5.43 6.07 -10.81
CA SER A 940 6.38 6.52 -11.81
C SER A 940 7.83 6.39 -11.31
N VAL A 941 8.71 5.87 -12.16
CA VAL A 941 10.15 5.71 -11.88
C VAL A 941 10.90 7.04 -11.77
N PHE A 942 10.26 8.15 -12.13
CA PHE A 942 10.86 9.47 -12.02
C PHE A 942 10.64 10.02 -10.60
N PRO A 943 11.68 10.37 -9.84
CA PRO A 943 11.51 10.98 -8.52
C PRO A 943 10.88 12.37 -8.62
N THR A 944 10.78 13.07 -7.49
CA THR A 944 10.51 14.52 -7.49
C THR A 944 11.44 15.23 -8.48
N ARG A 945 10.84 15.96 -9.43
CA ARG A 945 11.54 16.58 -10.57
C ARG A 945 11.42 18.09 -10.50
N THR A 946 12.47 18.80 -10.90
CA THR A 946 12.34 20.23 -11.22
C THR A 946 11.43 20.42 -12.43
N ALA A 947 10.81 21.60 -12.55
CA ALA A 947 10.09 22.01 -13.76
C ALA A 947 10.95 21.87 -15.04
N ALA A 948 12.27 22.09 -14.95
CA ALA A 948 13.19 21.95 -16.07
C ALA A 948 13.43 20.48 -16.47
N GLU A 949 13.46 19.55 -15.51
CA GLU A 949 13.56 18.12 -15.78
C GLU A 949 12.25 17.56 -16.35
N LEU A 950 11.10 17.99 -15.83
CA LEU A 950 9.81 17.62 -16.41
C LEU A 950 9.71 18.12 -17.85
N ARG A 951 10.09 19.38 -18.11
CA ARG A 951 10.19 19.92 -19.48
C ARG A 951 11.05 19.02 -20.38
N ARG A 952 12.25 18.64 -19.93
CA ARG A 952 13.14 17.77 -20.72
C ARG A 952 12.49 16.43 -21.05
N SER A 953 11.76 15.84 -20.11
CA SER A 953 11.02 14.59 -20.38
C SER A 953 9.90 14.76 -21.41
N VAL A 954 9.26 15.94 -21.45
CA VAL A 954 8.27 16.27 -22.49
C VAL A 954 8.94 16.51 -23.85
N GLU A 955 10.13 17.12 -23.88
CA GLU A 955 10.95 17.27 -25.09
C GLU A 955 11.39 15.92 -25.66
N GLU A 956 11.88 15.03 -24.80
CA GLU A 956 12.28 13.66 -25.17
C GLU A 956 11.09 12.86 -25.71
N LEU A 957 9.94 12.92 -25.04
CA LEU A 957 8.72 12.30 -25.53
C LEU A 957 8.32 12.87 -26.90
N GLY A 958 8.33 14.20 -27.04
CA GLY A 958 8.04 14.88 -28.30
C GLY A 958 8.98 14.47 -29.44
N ALA A 959 10.22 14.11 -29.14
CA ALA A 959 11.18 13.60 -30.13
C ALA A 959 10.93 12.13 -30.51
N MET A 960 10.25 11.35 -29.66
CA MET A 960 9.96 9.93 -29.87
C MET A 960 8.65 9.69 -30.63
N VAL A 961 7.76 10.68 -30.68
CA VAL A 961 6.40 10.57 -31.23
C VAL A 961 6.20 11.54 -32.39
N THR A 962 5.30 11.19 -33.31
CA THR A 962 4.96 12.02 -34.48
C THR A 962 4.11 13.22 -34.09
N SER A 963 3.24 13.03 -33.10
CA SER A 963 2.43 14.08 -32.47
C SER A 963 2.02 13.62 -31.08
N TYR A 964 1.77 14.58 -30.20
CA TYR A 964 1.10 14.31 -28.93
C TYR A 964 0.17 15.47 -28.56
N ARG A 965 -0.81 15.14 -27.73
CA ARG A 965 -1.80 16.05 -27.18
C ARG A 965 -1.95 15.77 -25.70
N VAL A 966 -2.07 16.83 -24.91
CA VAL A 966 -2.44 16.81 -23.50
C VAL A 966 -3.75 17.55 -23.25
N TRP A 967 -4.48 17.14 -22.22
CA TRP A 967 -5.65 17.86 -21.74
C TRP A 967 -5.99 17.45 -20.30
N SER A 968 -6.86 18.22 -19.65
CA SER A 968 -7.41 17.85 -18.34
C SER A 968 -8.87 17.39 -18.48
N PRO A 969 -9.18 16.08 -18.45
CA PRO A 969 -10.53 15.61 -18.68
C PRO A 969 -11.52 16.09 -17.62
N ALA A 970 -11.11 16.09 -16.36
CA ALA A 970 -11.92 16.53 -15.23
C ALA A 970 -11.02 17.27 -14.23
N CYS A 971 -11.56 18.30 -13.59
CA CYS A 971 -10.88 19.00 -12.50
C CYS A 971 -11.89 19.37 -11.41
N ARG A 972 -11.40 19.45 -10.18
CA ARG A 972 -12.18 19.84 -9.01
C ARG A 972 -11.39 20.85 -8.18
N TRP A 973 -11.99 22.02 -7.99
CA TRP A 973 -11.46 23.06 -7.12
C TRP A 973 -11.84 22.76 -5.66
N LEU A 974 -10.85 22.80 -4.77
CA LEU A 974 -11.02 22.63 -3.32
C LEU A 974 -11.07 23.96 -2.59
N SER A 975 -10.47 24.99 -3.18
CA SER A 975 -10.50 26.38 -2.74
C SER A 975 -10.33 27.29 -3.96
N HIS A 976 -10.25 28.60 -3.76
CA HIS A 976 -9.98 29.54 -4.85
C HIS A 976 -8.61 29.32 -5.52
N ASN A 977 -7.66 28.65 -4.85
CA ASN A 977 -6.29 28.50 -5.32
C ASN A 977 -5.75 27.06 -5.32
N TRP A 978 -6.54 26.07 -4.89
CA TRP A 978 -6.19 24.65 -4.92
C TRP A 978 -7.12 23.88 -5.87
N VAL A 979 -6.50 23.09 -6.75
CA VAL A 979 -7.20 22.24 -7.72
C VAL A 979 -6.59 20.84 -7.73
N VAL A 980 -7.44 19.83 -7.84
CA VAL A 980 -7.04 18.49 -8.23
C VAL A 980 -7.59 18.25 -9.63
N ALA A 981 -6.71 17.89 -10.56
CA ALA A 981 -7.05 17.69 -11.97
C ALA A 981 -6.55 16.35 -12.46
N ARG A 982 -7.40 15.65 -13.20
CA ARG A 982 -6.97 14.55 -14.06
C ARG A 982 -6.28 15.15 -15.27
N HIS A 983 -5.17 14.57 -15.68
CA HIS A 983 -4.38 14.98 -16.84
C HIS A 983 -4.16 13.77 -17.74
N GLU A 984 -4.51 13.91 -19.01
CA GLU A 984 -4.36 12.88 -20.04
C GLU A 984 -3.37 13.33 -21.07
N ARG A 985 -2.62 12.36 -21.59
CA ARG A 985 -1.75 12.53 -22.75
C ARG A 985 -2.03 11.42 -23.74
N GLU A 986 -2.19 11.78 -25.00
CA GLU A 986 -2.32 10.87 -26.14
C GLU A 986 -1.21 11.20 -27.15
N ALA A 987 -0.47 10.21 -27.62
CA ALA A 987 0.60 10.39 -28.60
C ALA A 987 0.55 9.34 -29.70
N ILE A 988 1.05 9.70 -30.88
CA ILE A 988 1.13 8.81 -32.04
C ILE A 988 2.60 8.47 -32.31
N GLY A 989 2.97 7.19 -32.18
CA GLY A 989 4.32 6.70 -32.47
C GLY A 989 4.69 6.77 -33.95
N SER A 990 5.97 6.53 -34.27
CA SER A 990 6.50 6.58 -35.64
C SER A 990 5.97 5.47 -36.56
N ASN A 991 5.44 4.40 -35.99
CA ASN A 991 4.75 3.30 -36.68
C ASN A 991 3.23 3.49 -36.76
N GLY A 992 2.69 4.62 -36.27
CA GLY A 992 1.25 4.91 -36.22
C GLY A 992 0.53 4.36 -34.98
N GLU A 993 1.23 3.78 -34.00
CA GLU A 993 0.60 3.30 -32.76
C GLU A 993 0.13 4.47 -31.87
N THR A 994 -1.02 4.32 -31.22
CA THR A 994 -1.53 5.32 -30.26
C THR A 994 -1.14 4.94 -28.84
N LEU A 995 -0.44 5.84 -28.15
CA LEU A 995 -0.01 5.71 -26.76
C LEU A 995 -0.84 6.65 -25.88
N ARG A 996 -1.28 6.20 -24.70
CA ARG A 996 -2.06 7.01 -23.75
C ARG A 996 -1.52 6.90 -22.33
N TRP A 997 -1.53 8.02 -21.61
CA TRP A 997 -1.13 8.10 -20.21
C TRP A 997 -2.07 9.00 -19.42
N SER A 998 -2.45 8.55 -18.24
CA SER A 998 -3.32 9.28 -17.32
C SER A 998 -2.59 9.52 -16.00
N ARG A 999 -2.72 10.73 -15.45
CA ARG A 999 -2.17 11.15 -14.16
C ARG A 999 -3.16 12.03 -13.40
N LEU A 1000 -3.02 12.10 -12.09
CA LEU A 1000 -3.65 13.13 -11.28
C LEU A 1000 -2.60 14.15 -10.85
N TYR A 1001 -2.98 15.42 -10.86
CA TYR A 1001 -2.18 16.49 -10.31
C TYR A 1001 -2.97 17.22 -9.23
N ALA A 1002 -2.40 17.32 -8.04
CA ALA A 1002 -2.84 18.22 -6.99
C ALA A 1002 -1.92 19.43 -6.96
N GLY A 1003 -2.46 20.63 -7.13
CA GLY A 1003 -1.62 21.82 -7.26
C GLY A 1003 -2.23 23.08 -6.66
N GLU A 1004 -1.34 23.94 -6.17
CA GLU A 1004 -1.66 25.28 -5.68
C GLU A 1004 -1.26 26.32 -6.73
N ILE A 1005 -2.16 27.24 -7.07
CA ILE A 1005 -1.91 28.34 -8.00
C ILE A 1005 -1.90 29.66 -7.23
N ARG A 1006 -0.78 30.40 -7.23
CA ARG A 1006 -0.66 31.70 -6.56
C ARG A 1006 -0.04 32.72 -7.50
N GLY A 1007 -0.72 33.86 -7.69
CA GLY A 1007 -0.21 34.96 -8.50
C GLY A 1007 -0.01 34.59 -9.98
N GLY A 1008 -0.90 33.75 -10.52
CA GLY A 1008 -0.85 33.33 -11.92
C GLY A 1008 0.14 32.18 -12.23
N MET A 1009 0.72 31.54 -11.22
CA MET A 1009 1.69 30.46 -11.37
C MET A 1009 1.42 29.31 -10.38
N PHE A 1010 1.73 28.07 -10.77
CA PHE A 1010 1.77 26.95 -9.82
C PHE A 1010 2.87 27.19 -8.78
N ALA A 1011 2.47 27.22 -7.52
CA ALA A 1011 3.33 27.36 -6.34
C ALA A 1011 3.69 26.01 -5.72
N SER A 1012 2.85 25.00 -5.90
CA SER A 1012 3.08 23.60 -5.53
C SER A 1012 2.37 22.73 -6.56
N LEU A 1013 2.95 21.58 -6.87
CA LEU A 1013 2.37 20.60 -7.79
C LEU A 1013 2.87 19.21 -7.39
N CYS A 1014 1.94 18.26 -7.24
CA CYS A 1014 2.26 16.87 -6.95
C CYS A 1014 1.51 15.92 -7.91
N GLU A 1015 2.25 14.95 -8.46
CA GLU A 1015 1.76 13.91 -9.38
C GLU A 1015 1.38 12.63 -8.62
N PHE A 1016 0.22 12.06 -8.96
CA PHE A 1016 -0.29 10.78 -8.44
C PHE A 1016 -0.72 9.87 -9.60
N ASP A 1017 -0.82 8.57 -9.32
CA ASP A 1017 -1.45 7.64 -10.26
C ASP A 1017 -2.95 7.91 -10.39
N VAL A 1018 -3.51 7.56 -11.56
CA VAL A 1018 -4.93 7.82 -11.88
C VAL A 1018 -5.92 7.08 -10.97
N ASP A 1019 -5.50 5.97 -10.37
CA ASP A 1019 -6.27 5.13 -9.45
C ASP A 1019 -6.16 5.54 -7.97
N ASP A 1020 -5.25 6.49 -7.64
CA ASP A 1020 -4.98 6.98 -6.29
C ASP A 1020 -5.58 8.38 -6.04
N GLU A 1021 -6.87 8.49 -6.35
CA GLU A 1021 -7.62 9.74 -6.22
C GLU A 1021 -7.73 10.21 -4.75
N GLU A 1022 -7.91 9.27 -3.82
CA GLU A 1022 -8.03 9.58 -2.39
C GLU A 1022 -6.76 10.24 -1.84
N SER A 1023 -5.57 9.73 -2.17
CA SER A 1023 -4.31 10.34 -1.74
C SER A 1023 -4.06 11.69 -2.40
N ALA A 1024 -4.47 11.89 -3.66
CA ALA A 1024 -4.35 13.18 -4.31
C ALA A 1024 -5.18 14.27 -3.60
N PHE A 1025 -6.42 13.94 -3.20
CA PHE A 1025 -7.26 14.85 -2.42
C PHE A 1025 -6.75 15.03 -0.98
N ALA A 1026 -6.37 13.95 -0.30
CA ALA A 1026 -5.81 14.01 1.04
C ALA A 1026 -4.53 14.86 1.07
N TYR A 1027 -3.65 14.71 0.08
CA TYR A 1027 -2.46 15.54 -0.06
C TYR A 1027 -2.80 17.03 -0.19
N ALA A 1028 -3.76 17.39 -1.05
CA ALA A 1028 -4.16 18.78 -1.20
C ALA A 1028 -4.70 19.34 0.13
N GLU A 1029 -5.57 18.58 0.80
CA GLU A 1029 -6.15 18.94 2.10
C GLU A 1029 -5.08 19.03 3.20
N ASP A 1030 -4.09 18.14 3.20
CA ASP A 1030 -2.97 18.15 4.16
C ASP A 1030 -1.94 19.23 3.86
N ARG A 1031 -1.63 19.56 2.61
CA ARG A 1031 -0.75 20.70 2.28
C ARG A 1031 -1.41 22.03 2.66
N MET A 1032 -2.74 22.11 2.53
CA MET A 1032 -3.50 23.22 3.09
C MET A 1032 -3.37 23.30 4.63
N ARG A 1033 -3.09 22.18 5.33
CA ARG A 1033 -2.79 22.13 6.79
C ARG A 1033 -1.29 22.35 7.13
N ALA A 1034 -0.37 21.77 6.34
CA ALA A 1034 1.07 21.61 6.56
C ALA A 1034 1.92 22.82 6.14
N GLN A 1035 1.34 23.97 5.79
CA GLN A 1035 2.08 25.24 5.71
C GLN A 1035 2.58 25.74 7.10
N ARG A 1036 2.85 24.79 8.02
CA ARG A 1036 3.40 24.85 9.38
C ARG A 1036 4.46 23.72 9.46
N GLY A 1037 5.77 24.00 9.52
CA GLY A 1037 6.85 22.97 9.45
C GLY A 1037 6.85 21.91 10.58
N ARG A 1038 7.57 20.77 10.42
CA ARG A 1038 7.52 19.60 11.35
C ARG A 1038 8.15 19.90 12.73
N LEU A 1039 9.11 20.83 12.78
CA LEU A 1039 9.67 21.36 14.03
C LEU A 1039 9.32 22.85 14.25
N ALA A 1040 8.27 23.36 13.60
CA ALA A 1040 7.92 24.77 13.72
C ALA A 1040 7.52 25.14 15.16
N LEU A 1041 8.05 26.26 15.66
CA LEU A 1041 7.68 26.86 16.96
C LEU A 1041 6.25 27.47 16.97
N ARG A 1042 5.43 27.10 16.00
CA ARG A 1042 4.00 27.43 15.91
C ARG A 1042 3.20 26.15 15.72
N ASN A 1043 2.48 25.75 16.76
CA ASN A 1043 1.52 24.66 16.76
C ASN A 1043 0.12 25.20 17.09
N ARG A 1044 -0.90 24.33 17.13
CA ARG A 1044 -2.28 24.75 17.44
C ARG A 1044 -2.38 25.45 18.79
N ALA A 1045 -1.63 24.98 19.79
CA ALA A 1045 -1.62 25.57 21.14
C ALA A 1045 -1.09 27.00 21.15
N SER A 1046 0.08 27.26 20.54
CA SER A 1046 0.64 28.62 20.51
C SER A 1046 -0.18 29.59 19.67
N GLU A 1047 -0.76 29.15 18.55
CA GLU A 1047 -1.69 29.98 17.78
C GLU A 1047 -2.93 30.37 18.58
N ARG A 1048 -3.52 29.42 19.30
CA ARG A 1048 -4.68 29.69 20.16
C ARG A 1048 -4.32 30.66 21.27
N LEU A 1049 -3.16 30.46 21.90
CA LEU A 1049 -2.67 31.31 22.98
C LEU A 1049 -2.38 32.75 22.51
N PHE A 1050 -1.77 32.92 21.33
CA PHE A 1050 -1.56 34.25 20.76
C PHE A 1050 -2.88 34.95 20.38
N ARG A 1051 -3.89 34.20 19.87
CA ARG A 1051 -5.23 34.76 19.63
C ARG A 1051 -5.88 35.23 20.93
N LEU A 1052 -5.77 34.44 22.00
CA LEU A 1052 -6.24 34.84 23.33
C LEU A 1052 -5.53 36.11 23.81
N MET A 1053 -4.20 36.17 23.73
CA MET A 1053 -3.42 37.34 24.15
C MET A 1053 -3.78 38.59 23.32
N ALA A 1054 -4.01 38.45 22.02
CA ALA A 1054 -4.46 39.54 21.15
C ALA A 1054 -5.89 40.01 21.50
N ALA A 1055 -6.80 39.09 21.80
CA ALA A 1055 -8.16 39.42 22.26
C ALA A 1055 -8.12 40.19 23.59
N LEU A 1056 -7.27 39.75 24.54
CA LEU A 1056 -7.06 40.44 25.82
C LEU A 1056 -6.49 41.85 25.63
N LYS A 1057 -5.52 42.03 24.72
CA LYS A 1057 -4.97 43.35 24.36
C LYS A 1057 -6.06 44.27 23.81
N ASN A 1058 -6.93 43.75 22.93
CA ASN A 1058 -8.00 44.51 22.29
C ASN A 1058 -9.26 44.66 23.15
N ARG A 1059 -9.28 44.10 24.36
CA ARG A 1059 -10.44 44.07 25.28
C ARG A 1059 -11.67 43.38 24.66
N ASP A 1060 -11.44 42.41 23.77
CA ASP A 1060 -12.47 41.56 23.18
C ASP A 1060 -12.68 40.33 24.07
N PHE A 1061 -13.47 40.50 25.13
CA PHE A 1061 -13.69 39.48 26.15
C PHE A 1061 -14.54 38.31 25.64
N ASP A 1062 -15.39 38.52 24.63
CA ASP A 1062 -16.19 37.46 24.01
C ASP A 1062 -15.31 36.52 23.18
N ALA A 1063 -14.40 37.08 22.36
CA ALA A 1063 -13.40 36.29 21.64
C ALA A 1063 -12.42 35.60 22.59
N GLY A 1064 -12.07 36.24 23.71
CA GLY A 1064 -11.25 35.66 24.77
C GLY A 1064 -11.93 34.48 25.47
N GLY A 1065 -13.22 34.60 25.80
CA GLY A 1065 -14.01 33.53 26.41
C GLY A 1065 -14.18 32.31 25.49
N ALA A 1066 -14.39 32.52 24.20
CA ALA A 1066 -14.53 31.45 23.20
C ALA A 1066 -13.24 30.64 22.94
N ALA A 1067 -12.09 31.11 23.45
CA ALA A 1067 -10.82 30.39 23.32
C ALA A 1067 -10.64 29.27 24.36
N TYR A 1068 -11.41 29.31 25.44
CA TYR A 1068 -11.35 28.39 26.56
C TYR A 1068 -12.32 27.22 26.42
N SER A 1069 -11.97 26.07 27.00
CA SER A 1069 -12.91 24.95 27.18
C SER A 1069 -13.92 25.26 28.28
N ASP A 1070 -14.99 24.46 28.40
CA ASP A 1070 -16.00 24.66 29.45
C ASP A 1070 -15.47 24.29 30.86
N GLN A 1071 -14.30 23.64 30.95
CA GLN A 1071 -13.61 23.26 32.19
C GLN A 1071 -12.12 23.63 32.14
N VAL A 1072 -11.81 24.90 32.40
CA VAL A 1072 -10.41 25.37 32.44
C VAL A 1072 -9.86 25.32 33.86
N VAL A 1073 -8.66 24.76 34.00
CA VAL A 1073 -7.88 24.88 35.23
C VAL A 1073 -6.88 26.03 35.08
N HIS A 1074 -7.03 27.04 35.94
CA HIS A 1074 -6.06 28.12 36.14
C HIS A 1074 -5.29 27.88 37.43
N GLU A 1075 -3.98 27.70 37.32
CA GLU A 1075 -3.06 27.61 38.45
C GLU A 1075 -1.96 28.67 38.25
N SER A 1076 -1.69 29.44 39.30
CA SER A 1076 -0.76 30.57 39.33
C SER A 1076 0.43 30.28 40.24
#